data_AF-A0A6C0J0B9-F1
#
_entry.id   AF-A0A6C0J0B9-F1
#
_cell.length_a   1.000
_cell.length_b   1.000
_cell.length_c   1.000
_cell.angle_alpha   90.00
_cell.angle_beta   90.00
_cell.angle_gamma   90.00
#
_symmetry.space_group_name_H-M   'P 1'
#
loop_
_entity.id
_entity.type
_entity.pdbx_description
1 polymer ?
#
loop_
_entity_poly.entity_id
_entity_poly.type
_entity_poly.pdbx_seq_one_letter_code
_entity_poly.pdbx_strand_id
1 'polypeptide(L)'
;MELSKNNIIFNIIDKQSNMVTDNEWCINFKNNNSIWTEAEYNNFINVMRSSGYTEEIEKEYLEVSSDDKSMHIKGYNNIIKYCVSNNLKQKGIIWNNKKYIANDVINDLFNSTLEFTINNTSLSQNPHQNWNDIRKIFKINKKIVYTDKTNTKFVVNICKLNDNNDAFYTLKNSGIIKSYQHYEFYIDVTNTLKENILPAIIKMEQAIFLSTFILTKPQQKKILDEYYDLVKNDIFVRKFNINPNKPPLLTPKPVTLEKENMANPDEYGVISILSEYTVTEKADGERILIYVDSKGKIYLINNTYKIDDTGLIASNELFNSLIDGEYISCKSRKDNSSTGLYAAFDIYYYGGKKLTQLPLMNDKELKESRYEYLLQTEKLIKTSIGSIDYIVKKHLYNKNGEDILKNCKKILSKNTPYLYDIDGLIFTPAKLAVFGYYANRPTQITDNMKWDRVFKWKPAEQNTIDFLVKEGRILNIEGQKYKELLLYVGYNAEQWEDYTIDDAIRTRYDKEYRNAKKDKKKKYVPKLFKPTIYYSNGIEKAFIKLRANGEIVCEDGSKVEGDSIVEFKYILDESIKPVSMRWKPIRVREDKTRIYNQGELSKTANDLSVAINIWRSIHNPVTEAMIIGNEPVFNEDDIIDDEKLLETDDIYYSRNIPREAMLSYHMHQFHNQGIKSMLYAKPKIKGNLIELACGQGGDMSRWFSNGYKFVLGIDLVKNNIYNPRSGAYSRMLNGRNNFVKKNENSNKLEFTDMVFAVGDCSKSIITGDCSKNIIKDSNGNFIDDKDSVNLLKIIFNKKNSGEEKYYSHIAGVGLNKFNTCACMFSTHYFFKSEDTLNGFLRNISSLLKKDGVFFCTFMDGKSVENALYASGGDIVEGKKNLYENIDDKNTQPTWAIIRRYDNDYESMYNKKIDVFIESTNRFIPEYIVHFDFLVEKCKEFNLEIEETEMFGETFNKIKSEITDIDNIKDKLHKDVLALDKDEVQKNFSFLNRWCIFKKI
;
A
#
# COMPACT_ATOMS: atom_id res chain seq x y z
N MET A 1 -27.89 -13.28 -21.81
CA MET A 1 -26.64 -12.85 -22.46
C MET A 1 -26.91 -12.65 -23.95
N GLU A 2 -26.54 -11.49 -24.51
CA GLU A 2 -26.62 -11.24 -25.96
C GLU A 2 -25.24 -11.49 -26.58
N LEU A 3 -25.16 -12.40 -27.54
CA LEU A 3 -23.96 -12.68 -28.34
C LEU A 3 -24.23 -12.28 -29.80
N SER A 4 -23.27 -11.60 -30.43
CA SER A 4 -23.33 -11.33 -31.87
C SER A 4 -23.34 -12.64 -32.65
N LYS A 5 -24.22 -12.76 -33.66
CA LYS A 5 -24.28 -13.92 -34.56
C LYS A 5 -22.96 -14.18 -35.30
N ASN A 6 -22.10 -13.17 -35.42
CA ASN A 6 -20.79 -13.28 -36.06
C ASN A 6 -19.69 -13.80 -35.11
N ASN A 7 -20.03 -14.16 -33.86
CA ASN A 7 -19.04 -14.68 -32.92
C ASN A 7 -18.52 -16.05 -33.37
N ILE A 8 -17.20 -16.25 -33.26
CA ILE A 8 -16.51 -17.47 -33.70
C ILE A 8 -17.07 -18.75 -33.06
N ILE A 9 -17.65 -18.67 -31.86
CA ILE A 9 -18.24 -19.81 -31.17
C ILE A 9 -19.35 -20.48 -31.99
N PHE A 10 -20.17 -19.70 -32.70
CA PHE A 10 -21.23 -20.26 -33.55
C PHE A 10 -20.62 -21.00 -34.74
N ASN A 11 -19.59 -20.44 -35.38
CA ASN A 11 -18.90 -21.11 -36.49
C ASN A 11 -18.25 -22.43 -36.06
N ILE A 12 -17.67 -22.48 -34.85
CA ILE A 12 -17.05 -23.70 -34.30
C ILE A 12 -18.11 -24.75 -33.99
N ILE A 13 -19.21 -24.36 -33.32
CA ILE A 13 -20.33 -25.27 -33.02
C ILE A 13 -20.89 -25.84 -34.32
N ASP A 14 -21.14 -25.01 -35.33
CA ASP A 14 -21.64 -25.41 -36.64
C ASP A 14 -20.71 -26.40 -37.35
N LYS A 15 -19.41 -26.06 -37.41
CA LYS A 15 -18.37 -26.88 -38.01
C LYS A 15 -18.27 -28.26 -37.34
N GLN A 16 -18.17 -28.28 -36.02
CA GLN A 16 -17.94 -29.52 -35.27
C GLN A 16 -19.20 -30.38 -35.13
N SER A 17 -20.40 -29.80 -35.01
CA SER A 17 -21.67 -30.56 -35.03
C SER A 17 -21.81 -31.42 -36.28
N ASN A 18 -21.33 -30.93 -37.44
CA ASN A 18 -21.38 -31.69 -38.70
C ASN A 18 -20.37 -32.86 -38.75
N MET A 19 -19.42 -32.94 -37.81
CA MET A 19 -18.38 -33.98 -37.73
C MET A 19 -18.69 -35.06 -36.68
N VAL A 20 -19.78 -34.89 -35.92
CA VAL A 20 -20.21 -35.79 -34.84
C VAL A 20 -21.24 -36.77 -35.38
N THR A 21 -20.78 -37.96 -35.78
CA THR A 21 -21.65 -39.11 -36.07
C THR A 21 -21.55 -40.15 -34.96
N ASP A 22 -20.37 -40.78 -34.82
CA ASP A 22 -20.06 -41.81 -33.81
C ASP A 22 -18.88 -41.40 -32.90
N ASN A 23 -18.52 -40.11 -32.88
CA ASN A 23 -17.35 -39.60 -32.19
C ASN A 23 -17.74 -38.90 -30.89
N GLU A 24 -16.94 -39.06 -29.84
CA GLU A 24 -17.10 -38.35 -28.57
C GLU A 24 -16.77 -36.87 -28.76
N TRP A 25 -17.73 -35.99 -28.47
CA TRP A 25 -17.56 -34.55 -28.55
C TRP A 25 -17.59 -33.92 -27.16
N CYS A 26 -16.43 -33.44 -26.72
CA CYS A 26 -16.26 -32.80 -25.42
C CYS A 26 -15.80 -31.35 -25.56
N ILE A 27 -16.29 -30.49 -24.67
CA ILE A 27 -15.83 -29.11 -24.55
C ILE A 27 -15.19 -28.96 -23.17
N ASN A 28 -13.86 -28.81 -23.14
CA ASN A 28 -13.06 -28.70 -21.93
C ASN A 28 -12.93 -27.23 -21.52
N PHE A 29 -13.08 -26.98 -20.22
CA PHE A 29 -12.93 -25.66 -19.62
C PHE A 29 -11.54 -25.60 -18.98
N LYS A 30 -10.62 -24.92 -19.65
CA LYS A 30 -9.27 -24.70 -19.16
C LYS A 30 -9.20 -23.34 -18.48
N ASN A 31 -8.55 -23.29 -17.33
CA ASN A 31 -8.23 -22.03 -16.69
C ASN A 31 -7.01 -21.42 -17.40
N ASN A 32 -7.12 -20.16 -17.83
CA ASN A 32 -6.17 -19.52 -18.74
C ASN A 32 -4.74 -19.46 -18.21
N ASN A 33 -4.55 -19.44 -16.87
CA ASN A 33 -3.25 -19.20 -16.23
C ASN A 33 -2.96 -20.07 -15.00
N SER A 34 -3.83 -21.04 -14.64
CA SER A 34 -3.63 -21.89 -13.46
C SER A 34 -4.40 -23.21 -13.54
N ILE A 35 -4.27 -24.06 -12.52
CA ILE A 35 -5.08 -25.28 -12.34
C ILE A 35 -6.36 -24.91 -11.60
N TRP A 36 -7.45 -25.65 -11.83
CA TRP A 36 -8.68 -25.55 -11.02
C TRP A 36 -8.46 -26.05 -9.60
N THR A 37 -9.09 -25.40 -8.62
CA THR A 37 -8.96 -25.74 -7.20
C THR A 37 -10.22 -26.41 -6.64
N GLU A 38 -10.14 -26.84 -5.38
CA GLU A 38 -11.29 -27.39 -4.65
C GLU A 38 -12.44 -26.39 -4.52
N ALA A 39 -12.16 -25.07 -4.56
CA ALA A 39 -13.19 -24.04 -4.52
C ALA A 39 -14.10 -24.09 -5.75
N GLU A 40 -13.54 -24.16 -6.96
CA GLU A 40 -14.35 -24.26 -8.19
C GLU A 40 -15.07 -25.60 -8.28
N TYR A 41 -14.45 -26.68 -7.79
CA TYR A 41 -15.12 -27.98 -7.64
C TYR A 41 -16.35 -27.87 -6.74
N ASN A 42 -16.21 -27.25 -5.57
CA ASN A 42 -17.32 -27.07 -4.64
C ASN A 42 -18.40 -26.17 -5.24
N ASN A 43 -18.05 -25.12 -5.99
CA ASN A 43 -19.03 -24.29 -6.71
C ASN A 43 -19.82 -25.14 -7.70
N PHE A 44 -19.13 -25.89 -8.55
CA PHE A 44 -19.73 -26.75 -9.56
C PHE A 44 -20.69 -27.78 -8.94
N ILE A 45 -20.24 -28.54 -7.94
CA ILE A 45 -21.06 -29.58 -7.29
C ILE A 45 -22.32 -28.97 -6.67
N ASN A 46 -22.20 -27.85 -5.97
CA ASN A 46 -23.34 -27.19 -5.33
C ASN A 46 -24.37 -26.69 -6.36
N VAL A 47 -23.91 -26.10 -7.47
CA VAL A 47 -24.79 -25.62 -8.54
C VAL A 47 -25.45 -26.78 -9.29
N MET A 48 -24.73 -27.86 -9.59
CA MET A 48 -25.30 -28.99 -10.33
C MET A 48 -26.30 -29.79 -9.49
N ARG A 49 -26.02 -30.01 -8.19
CA ARG A 49 -26.97 -30.68 -7.28
C ARG A 49 -28.25 -29.88 -7.07
N SER A 50 -28.13 -28.56 -6.91
CA SER A 50 -29.30 -27.68 -6.76
C SER A 50 -30.12 -27.55 -8.06
N SER A 51 -29.55 -27.90 -9.21
CA SER A 51 -30.24 -27.84 -10.52
C SER A 51 -31.13 -29.07 -10.80
N GLY A 52 -31.15 -30.07 -9.90
CA GLY A 52 -32.02 -31.26 -10.04
C GLY A 52 -31.58 -32.23 -11.15
N TYR A 53 -30.31 -32.20 -11.54
CA TYR A 53 -29.74 -33.10 -12.54
C TYR A 53 -29.50 -34.50 -11.97
N THR A 54 -29.49 -35.52 -12.84
CA THR A 54 -29.18 -36.89 -12.42
C THR A 54 -27.68 -37.02 -12.18
N GLU A 55 -27.30 -37.29 -10.93
CA GLU A 55 -25.90 -37.48 -10.51
C GLU A 55 -25.48 -38.94 -10.66
N GLU A 56 -24.36 -39.18 -11.35
CA GLU A 56 -23.66 -40.45 -11.42
C GLU A 56 -22.21 -40.27 -10.95
N ILE A 57 -21.78 -41.06 -9.96
CA ILE A 57 -20.41 -41.05 -9.45
C ILE A 57 -19.71 -42.32 -9.94
N GLU A 58 -18.75 -42.16 -10.84
CA GLU A 58 -17.98 -43.29 -11.36
C GLU A 58 -17.00 -43.83 -10.31
N LYS A 59 -16.70 -45.13 -10.39
CA LYS A 59 -15.63 -45.74 -9.61
C LYS A 59 -14.28 -45.19 -10.08
N GLU A 60 -13.39 -44.92 -9.11
CA GLU A 60 -12.02 -44.53 -9.39
C GLU A 60 -11.34 -45.53 -10.33
N TYR A 61 -10.66 -45.00 -11.34
CA TYR A 61 -9.93 -45.80 -12.33
C TYR A 61 -8.58 -45.17 -12.66
N LEU A 62 -7.61 -46.03 -12.96
CA LEU A 62 -6.31 -45.62 -13.49
C LEU A 62 -6.38 -45.62 -15.01
N GLU A 63 -6.03 -44.51 -15.62
CA GLU A 63 -5.75 -44.38 -17.04
C GLU A 63 -4.23 -44.40 -17.24
N VAL A 64 -3.78 -45.28 -18.14
CA VAL A 64 -2.38 -45.36 -18.57
C VAL A 64 -2.36 -45.16 -20.07
N SER A 65 -1.77 -44.07 -20.54
CA SER A 65 -1.82 -43.66 -21.95
C SER A 65 -0.44 -43.54 -22.59
N SER A 66 -0.39 -43.84 -23.88
CA SER A 66 0.78 -43.66 -24.76
C SER A 66 0.27 -43.41 -26.18
N ASP A 67 0.67 -42.29 -26.78
CA ASP A 67 0.30 -41.79 -28.12
C ASP A 67 -1.16 -42.04 -28.54
N ASP A 68 -1.46 -43.22 -29.10
CA ASP A 68 -2.75 -43.62 -29.67
C ASP A 68 -3.53 -44.67 -28.85
N LYS A 69 -2.95 -45.21 -27.76
CA LYS A 69 -3.55 -46.24 -26.91
C LYS A 69 -3.68 -45.82 -25.46
N SER A 70 -4.80 -46.19 -24.84
CA SER A 70 -5.00 -46.08 -23.40
C SER A 70 -5.48 -47.39 -22.78
N MET A 71 -5.02 -47.62 -21.55
CA MET A 71 -5.40 -48.75 -20.70
C MET A 71 -6.13 -48.22 -19.48
N HIS A 72 -7.36 -48.69 -19.24
CA HIS A 72 -8.15 -48.31 -18.07
C HIS A 72 -8.25 -49.47 -17.08
N ILE A 73 -7.93 -49.23 -15.81
CA ILE A 73 -8.05 -50.20 -14.71
C ILE A 73 -9.04 -49.64 -13.70
N LYS A 74 -10.22 -50.26 -13.57
CA LYS A 74 -11.27 -49.82 -12.64
C LYS A 74 -11.10 -50.45 -11.24
N GLY A 75 -11.27 -49.63 -10.21
CA GLY A 75 -11.35 -50.04 -8.81
C GLY A 75 -10.01 -50.06 -8.07
N TYR A 76 -10.00 -49.47 -6.87
CA TYR A 76 -8.83 -49.27 -6.01
C TYR A 76 -7.94 -50.52 -5.82
N ASN A 77 -8.56 -51.68 -5.55
CA ASN A 77 -7.82 -52.94 -5.36
C ASN A 77 -7.05 -53.39 -6.61
N ASN A 78 -7.59 -53.13 -7.81
CA ASN A 78 -6.93 -53.49 -9.07
C ASN A 78 -5.80 -52.49 -9.41
N ILE A 79 -5.98 -51.22 -9.05
CA ILE A 79 -4.94 -50.19 -9.18
C ILE A 79 -3.75 -50.52 -8.29
N ILE A 80 -3.96 -50.92 -7.03
CA ILE A 80 -2.89 -51.36 -6.12
C ILE A 80 -2.17 -52.59 -6.68
N LYS A 81 -2.91 -53.61 -7.12
CA LYS A 81 -2.31 -54.82 -7.70
C LYS A 81 -1.43 -54.47 -8.91
N TYR A 82 -1.88 -53.57 -9.76
CA TYR A 82 -1.08 -53.08 -10.88
C TYR A 82 0.15 -52.29 -10.42
N CYS A 83 0.02 -51.43 -9.42
CA CYS A 83 1.13 -50.66 -8.85
C CYS A 83 2.28 -51.55 -8.36
N VAL A 84 1.93 -52.71 -7.75
CA VAL A 84 2.92 -53.65 -7.21
C VAL A 84 3.48 -54.59 -8.30
N SER A 85 2.64 -55.07 -9.22
CA SER A 85 2.99 -56.18 -10.12
C SER A 85 3.27 -55.78 -11.58
N ASN A 86 2.79 -54.61 -12.03
CA ASN A 86 2.70 -54.22 -13.45
C ASN A 86 2.03 -55.28 -14.36
N ASN A 87 1.23 -56.19 -13.80
CA ASN A 87 0.67 -57.32 -14.55
C ASN A 87 -0.51 -56.90 -15.44
N LEU A 88 -0.37 -57.11 -16.76
CA LEU A 88 -1.37 -56.78 -17.78
C LEU A 88 -2.49 -57.83 -17.95
N LYS A 89 -2.41 -58.99 -17.28
CA LYS A 89 -3.40 -60.07 -17.37
C LYS A 89 -4.48 -60.05 -16.27
N GLN A 90 -4.52 -59.00 -15.45
CA GLN A 90 -5.52 -58.89 -14.38
C GLN A 90 -6.95 -58.67 -14.93
N LYS A 91 -7.95 -59.24 -14.25
CA LYS A 91 -9.36 -58.99 -14.59
C LYS A 91 -9.71 -57.51 -14.41
N GLY A 92 -10.44 -56.94 -15.38
CA GLY A 92 -10.93 -55.55 -15.32
C GLY A 92 -10.07 -54.50 -16.03
N ILE A 93 -9.10 -54.91 -16.85
CA ILE A 93 -8.40 -54.04 -17.80
C ILE A 93 -9.26 -53.85 -19.06
N ILE A 94 -9.43 -52.60 -19.49
CA ILE A 94 -10.05 -52.23 -20.77
C ILE A 94 -9.02 -51.49 -21.61
N TRP A 95 -8.85 -51.91 -22.86
CA TRP A 95 -7.96 -51.26 -23.82
C TRP A 95 -8.76 -50.44 -24.81
N ASN A 96 -8.31 -49.23 -25.06
CA ASN A 96 -8.93 -48.30 -26.00
C ASN A 96 -7.88 -47.78 -26.99
N ASN A 97 -8.26 -47.67 -28.25
CA ASN A 97 -7.55 -46.82 -29.21
C ASN A 97 -8.25 -45.46 -29.22
N LYS A 98 -7.46 -44.37 -29.15
CA LYS A 98 -7.96 -43.01 -29.14
C LYS A 98 -7.43 -42.28 -30.37
N LYS A 99 -8.32 -41.86 -31.27
CA LYS A 99 -7.97 -41.08 -32.46
C LYS A 99 -8.48 -39.65 -32.34
N TYR A 100 -7.56 -38.70 -32.40
CA TYR A 100 -7.88 -37.27 -32.41
C TYR A 100 -8.44 -36.86 -33.78
N ILE A 101 -9.60 -36.18 -33.81
CA ILE A 101 -10.24 -35.76 -35.07
C ILE A 101 -10.15 -34.25 -35.27
N ALA A 102 -10.54 -33.46 -34.27
CA ALA A 102 -10.58 -32.02 -34.38
C ALA A 102 -10.30 -31.33 -33.04
N ASN A 103 -9.58 -30.20 -33.08
CA ASN A 103 -9.45 -29.24 -31.99
C ASN A 103 -9.85 -27.86 -32.48
N ASP A 104 -10.66 -27.15 -31.71
CA ASP A 104 -10.81 -25.70 -31.86
C ASP A 104 -10.75 -25.07 -30.45
N VAL A 105 -10.07 -23.94 -30.31
CA VAL A 105 -9.83 -23.28 -29.02
C VAL A 105 -10.35 -21.84 -29.05
N ILE A 106 -11.09 -21.45 -28.02
CA ILE A 106 -11.55 -20.07 -27.80
C ILE A 106 -11.04 -19.61 -26.44
N ASN A 107 -10.17 -18.59 -26.40
CA ASN A 107 -9.53 -18.11 -25.17
C ASN A 107 -9.86 -16.65 -24.81
N ASP A 108 -10.59 -15.94 -25.67
CA ASP A 108 -10.87 -14.50 -25.59
C ASP A 108 -12.35 -14.17 -25.35
N LEU A 109 -13.23 -15.17 -25.28
CA LEU A 109 -14.67 -14.96 -25.13
C LEU A 109 -15.14 -14.98 -23.67
N PHE A 110 -14.82 -16.05 -22.94
CA PHE A 110 -15.25 -16.28 -21.55
C PHE A 110 -14.07 -16.25 -20.58
N ASN A 111 -14.35 -16.45 -19.29
CA ASN A 111 -13.31 -16.49 -18.26
C ASN A 111 -12.44 -17.74 -18.40
N SER A 112 -13.01 -18.88 -18.79
CA SER A 112 -12.26 -20.08 -19.19
C SER A 112 -11.83 -20.03 -20.66
N THR A 113 -10.72 -20.69 -20.98
CA THR A 113 -10.45 -21.16 -22.34
C THR A 113 -11.36 -22.36 -22.61
N LEU A 114 -12.11 -22.30 -23.69
CA LEU A 114 -12.92 -23.41 -24.18
C LEU A 114 -12.12 -24.18 -25.22
N GLU A 115 -11.91 -25.47 -24.99
CA GLU A 115 -11.29 -26.38 -25.95
C GLU A 115 -12.30 -27.41 -26.44
N PHE A 116 -12.69 -27.30 -27.70
CA PHE A 116 -13.65 -28.15 -28.37
C PHE A 116 -12.91 -29.33 -29.02
N THR A 117 -13.13 -30.52 -28.49
CA THR A 117 -12.40 -31.73 -28.88
C THR A 117 -13.33 -32.81 -29.39
N ILE A 118 -13.06 -33.32 -30.60
CA ILE A 118 -13.70 -34.53 -31.13
C ILE A 118 -12.68 -35.67 -31.13
N ASN A 119 -13.01 -36.75 -30.43
CA ASN A 119 -12.22 -37.97 -30.38
C ASN A 119 -13.04 -39.17 -30.83
N ASN A 120 -12.40 -40.12 -31.50
CA ASN A 120 -12.95 -41.45 -31.68
C ASN A 120 -12.28 -42.40 -30.70
N THR A 121 -13.08 -43.04 -29.84
CA THR A 121 -12.62 -44.02 -28.87
C THR A 121 -13.19 -45.39 -29.24
N SER A 122 -12.33 -46.32 -29.64
CA SER A 122 -12.73 -47.68 -30.03
C SER A 122 -12.08 -48.72 -29.11
N LEU A 123 -12.83 -49.76 -28.73
CA LEU A 123 -12.28 -50.89 -27.98
C LEU A 123 -11.17 -51.59 -28.76
N SER A 124 -10.04 -51.81 -28.09
CA SER A 124 -8.86 -52.46 -28.63
C SER A 124 -8.72 -53.84 -27.99
N GLN A 125 -8.29 -54.84 -28.76
CA GLN A 125 -8.15 -56.22 -28.25
C GLN A 125 -6.82 -56.46 -27.53
N ASN A 126 -5.76 -55.68 -27.80
CA ASN A 126 -4.41 -55.93 -27.26
C ASN A 126 -3.54 -54.66 -27.10
N PRO A 127 -2.59 -54.64 -26.12
CA PRO A 127 -1.58 -53.59 -25.96
C PRO A 127 -0.67 -53.40 -27.20
N HIS A 128 0.15 -52.35 -27.20
CA HIS A 128 1.34 -52.31 -28.06
C HIS A 128 2.29 -53.48 -27.74
N GLN A 129 2.96 -54.05 -28.74
CA GLN A 129 3.87 -55.20 -28.53
C GLN A 129 4.98 -54.89 -27.51
N ASN A 130 5.44 -53.64 -27.47
CA ASN A 130 6.46 -53.12 -26.57
C ASN A 130 5.86 -52.31 -25.39
N TRP A 131 4.61 -52.54 -25.00
CA TRP A 131 3.95 -51.73 -23.95
C TRP A 131 4.77 -51.66 -22.67
N ASN A 132 5.44 -52.73 -22.24
CA ASN A 132 6.26 -52.69 -21.02
C ASN A 132 7.51 -51.82 -21.16
N ASP A 133 8.02 -51.64 -22.38
CA ASP A 133 9.32 -51.01 -22.69
C ASP A 133 9.19 -49.55 -23.12
N ILE A 134 7.98 -48.99 -23.12
CA ILE A 134 7.72 -47.58 -23.43
C ILE A 134 7.35 -46.79 -22.17
N ARG A 135 7.69 -45.51 -22.18
CA ARG A 135 7.25 -44.55 -21.16
C ARG A 135 5.79 -44.17 -21.43
N LYS A 136 4.99 -44.06 -20.36
CA LYS A 136 3.53 -43.87 -20.39
C LYS A 136 3.14 -42.75 -19.44
N ILE A 137 2.04 -42.07 -19.74
CA ILE A 137 1.43 -41.10 -18.83
C ILE A 137 0.46 -41.86 -17.92
N PHE A 138 0.53 -41.61 -16.61
CA PHE A 138 -0.35 -42.22 -15.62
C PHE A 138 -1.27 -41.15 -15.03
N LYS A 139 -2.56 -41.45 -14.98
CA LYS A 139 -3.57 -40.56 -14.39
C LYS A 139 -4.61 -41.36 -13.63
N ILE A 140 -4.81 -41.05 -12.36
CA ILE A 140 -5.93 -41.59 -11.58
C ILE A 140 -7.11 -40.63 -11.77
N ASN A 141 -8.28 -41.16 -12.11
CA ASN A 141 -9.47 -40.40 -12.43
C ASN A 141 -10.65 -40.86 -11.56
N LYS A 142 -11.47 -39.90 -11.14
CA LYS A 142 -12.77 -40.13 -10.53
C LYS A 142 -13.75 -39.08 -11.07
N LYS A 143 -14.65 -39.52 -11.93
CA LYS A 143 -15.63 -38.65 -12.58
C LYS A 143 -16.91 -38.56 -11.77
N ILE A 144 -17.46 -37.35 -11.70
CA ILE A 144 -18.83 -37.09 -11.25
C ILE A 144 -19.54 -36.46 -12.44
N VAL A 145 -20.62 -37.10 -12.87
CA VAL A 145 -21.38 -36.75 -14.06
C VAL A 145 -22.77 -36.28 -13.65
N TYR A 146 -23.19 -35.13 -14.14
CA TYR A 146 -24.55 -34.62 -14.00
C TYR A 146 -25.21 -34.58 -15.37
N THR A 147 -26.30 -35.31 -15.55
CA THR A 147 -27.04 -35.34 -16.81
C THR A 147 -28.29 -34.47 -16.69
N ASP A 148 -28.45 -33.53 -17.62
CA ASP A 148 -29.62 -32.66 -17.68
C ASP A 148 -30.76 -33.29 -18.51
N LYS A 149 -31.88 -32.56 -18.63
CA LYS A 149 -33.05 -33.01 -19.42
C LYS A 149 -32.79 -33.03 -20.93
N THR A 150 -31.73 -32.38 -21.40
CA THR A 150 -31.34 -32.35 -22.82
C THR A 150 -30.35 -33.45 -23.18
N ASN A 151 -30.08 -34.37 -22.24
CA ASN A 151 -29.09 -35.44 -22.36
C ASN A 151 -27.63 -34.93 -22.47
N THR A 152 -27.40 -33.67 -22.08
CA THR A 152 -26.07 -33.07 -21.96
C THR A 152 -25.46 -33.50 -20.63
N LYS A 153 -24.19 -33.92 -20.67
CA LYS A 153 -23.47 -34.38 -19.49
C LYS A 153 -22.46 -33.33 -19.04
N PHE A 154 -22.62 -32.84 -17.82
CA PHE A 154 -21.67 -31.96 -17.16
C PHE A 154 -20.76 -32.80 -16.28
N VAL A 155 -19.46 -32.74 -16.51
CA VAL A 155 -18.50 -33.62 -15.84
C VAL A 155 -17.45 -32.81 -15.08
N VAL A 156 -17.22 -33.21 -13.83
CA VAL A 156 -15.99 -32.90 -13.12
C VAL A 156 -15.18 -34.17 -12.91
N ASN A 157 -13.90 -34.12 -13.28
CA ASN A 157 -12.96 -35.20 -13.07
C ASN A 157 -11.98 -34.82 -11.97
N ILE A 158 -12.06 -35.52 -10.84
CA ILE A 158 -11.08 -35.42 -9.76
C ILE A 158 -9.93 -36.34 -10.14
N CYS A 159 -8.76 -35.78 -10.41
CA CYS A 159 -7.65 -36.54 -10.94
C CYS A 159 -6.33 -36.32 -10.20
N LYS A 160 -5.45 -37.33 -10.25
CA LYS A 160 -4.06 -37.23 -9.81
C LYS A 160 -3.15 -37.52 -10.98
N LEU A 161 -2.30 -36.56 -11.31
CA LEU A 161 -1.30 -36.63 -12.37
C LEU A 161 0.05 -36.10 -11.86
N ASN A 162 1.07 -36.19 -12.70
CA ASN A 162 2.37 -35.58 -12.46
C ASN A 162 2.38 -34.16 -13.09
N ASP A 163 2.89 -33.17 -12.37
CA ASP A 163 2.81 -31.74 -12.74
C ASP A 163 3.38 -31.42 -14.14
N ASN A 164 4.38 -32.18 -14.60
CA ASN A 164 5.02 -31.97 -15.92
C ASN A 164 4.42 -32.83 -17.04
N ASN A 165 3.37 -33.62 -16.75
CA ASN A 165 2.81 -34.60 -17.68
C ASN A 165 3.88 -35.60 -18.21
N ASP A 166 4.90 -35.86 -17.39
CA ASP A 166 6.03 -36.70 -17.72
C ASP A 166 5.61 -38.16 -17.93
N ALA A 167 6.30 -38.84 -18.84
CA ALA A 167 6.06 -40.25 -19.14
C ALA A 167 7.01 -41.15 -18.32
N PHE A 168 6.47 -42.20 -17.69
CA PHE A 168 7.19 -43.12 -16.81
C PHE A 168 7.04 -44.58 -17.28
N TYR A 169 7.97 -45.46 -16.89
CA TYR A 169 7.83 -46.88 -17.19
C TYR A 169 6.78 -47.58 -16.33
N THR A 170 6.62 -47.15 -15.07
CA THR A 170 5.75 -47.80 -14.07
C THR A 170 4.94 -46.77 -13.28
N LEU A 171 3.78 -47.19 -12.78
CA LEU A 171 2.94 -46.37 -11.90
C LEU A 171 3.70 -45.92 -10.64
N LYS A 172 4.51 -46.80 -10.05
CA LYS A 172 5.28 -46.49 -8.84
C LYS A 172 6.29 -45.35 -9.06
N ASN A 173 6.96 -45.33 -10.21
CA ASN A 173 7.94 -44.30 -10.55
C ASN A 173 7.30 -42.96 -10.90
N SER A 174 6.03 -42.97 -11.34
CA SER A 174 5.31 -41.74 -11.70
C SER A 174 5.01 -40.82 -10.51
N GLY A 175 5.01 -41.36 -9.28
CA GLY A 175 4.75 -40.60 -8.07
C GLY A 175 3.29 -40.18 -7.86
N ILE A 176 2.37 -40.45 -8.80
CA ILE A 176 1.00 -39.88 -8.79
C ILE A 176 0.14 -40.28 -7.59
N ILE A 177 0.46 -41.38 -6.89
CA ILE A 177 -0.28 -41.76 -5.67
C ILE A 177 -0.10 -40.69 -4.59
N LYS A 178 1.10 -40.09 -4.53
CA LYS A 178 1.49 -39.05 -3.58
C LYS A 178 1.28 -37.63 -4.11
N SER A 179 0.85 -37.46 -5.36
CA SER A 179 0.58 -36.14 -5.91
C SER A 179 -0.72 -35.57 -5.37
N TYR A 180 -0.83 -34.25 -5.51
CA TYR A 180 -2.00 -33.47 -5.16
C TYR A 180 -3.18 -33.79 -6.09
N GLN A 181 -4.39 -33.49 -5.63
CA GLN A 181 -5.59 -33.63 -6.45
C GLN A 181 -5.74 -32.42 -7.37
N HIS A 182 -6.14 -32.69 -8.60
CA HIS A 182 -6.46 -31.69 -9.62
C HIS A 182 -7.91 -31.89 -10.07
N TYR A 183 -8.53 -30.82 -10.57
CA TYR A 183 -9.89 -30.84 -11.07
C TYR A 183 -9.91 -30.47 -12.55
N GLU A 184 -10.68 -31.20 -13.34
CA GLU A 184 -10.92 -30.88 -14.75
C GLU A 184 -12.43 -30.83 -15.00
N PHE A 185 -12.88 -29.79 -15.69
CA PHE A 185 -14.29 -29.59 -16.03
C PHE A 185 -14.48 -29.69 -17.54
N TYR A 186 -15.49 -30.46 -17.95
CA TYR A 186 -15.89 -30.53 -19.35
C TYR A 186 -17.38 -30.86 -19.47
N ILE A 187 -17.96 -30.50 -20.61
CA ILE A 187 -19.27 -30.99 -21.02
C ILE A 187 -19.10 -32.01 -22.15
N ASP A 188 -19.80 -33.13 -22.05
CA ASP A 188 -19.97 -34.09 -23.13
C ASP A 188 -21.30 -33.76 -23.83
N VAL A 189 -21.16 -33.33 -25.09
CA VAL A 189 -22.24 -32.85 -25.97
C VAL A 189 -22.52 -33.81 -27.12
N THR A 190 -22.03 -35.05 -27.04
CA THR A 190 -22.14 -36.07 -28.10
C THR A 190 -23.60 -36.32 -28.52
N ASN A 191 -24.53 -36.30 -27.56
CA ASN A 191 -25.97 -36.52 -27.80
C ASN A 191 -26.81 -35.26 -27.53
N THR A 192 -26.20 -34.08 -27.63
CA THR A 192 -26.84 -32.79 -27.34
C THR A 192 -27.26 -32.10 -28.63
N LEU A 193 -28.51 -31.65 -28.71
CA LEU A 193 -28.98 -30.82 -29.83
C LEU A 193 -28.18 -29.51 -29.90
N LYS A 194 -27.87 -29.08 -31.12
CA LYS A 194 -27.01 -27.93 -31.41
C LYS A 194 -27.43 -26.66 -30.65
N GLU A 195 -28.72 -26.38 -30.56
CA GLU A 195 -29.27 -25.21 -29.85
C GLU A 195 -29.00 -25.22 -28.32
N ASN A 196 -28.73 -26.40 -27.74
CA ASN A 196 -28.50 -26.57 -26.30
C ASN A 196 -27.01 -26.51 -25.90
N ILE A 197 -26.08 -26.55 -26.86
CA ILE A 197 -24.64 -26.55 -26.59
C ILE A 197 -24.21 -25.24 -25.93
N LEU A 198 -24.58 -24.09 -26.51
CA LEU A 198 -24.23 -22.79 -25.96
C LEU A 198 -24.86 -22.56 -24.56
N PRO A 199 -26.16 -22.85 -24.32
CA PRO A 199 -26.73 -22.90 -22.98
C PRO A 199 -25.95 -23.78 -22.00
N ALA A 200 -25.48 -24.95 -22.41
CA ALA A 200 -24.65 -25.82 -21.57
C ALA A 200 -23.29 -25.20 -21.25
N ILE A 201 -22.62 -24.56 -22.22
CA ILE A 201 -21.37 -23.83 -21.98
C ILE A 201 -21.59 -22.72 -20.93
N ILE A 202 -22.66 -21.95 -21.09
CA ILE A 202 -23.02 -20.88 -20.16
C ILE A 202 -23.29 -21.45 -18.77
N LYS A 203 -24.05 -22.56 -18.67
CA LYS A 203 -24.37 -23.20 -17.39
C LYS A 203 -23.11 -23.72 -16.69
N MET A 204 -22.14 -24.25 -17.43
CA MET A 204 -20.84 -24.66 -16.89
C MET A 204 -20.04 -23.45 -16.38
N GLU A 205 -19.95 -22.35 -17.13
CA GLU A 205 -19.32 -21.10 -16.67
C GLU A 205 -20.00 -20.56 -15.39
N GLN A 206 -21.34 -20.55 -15.35
CA GLN A 206 -22.11 -20.14 -14.16
C GLN A 206 -21.77 -21.01 -12.95
N ALA A 207 -21.60 -22.32 -13.15
CA ALA A 207 -21.32 -23.28 -12.09
C ALA A 207 -19.88 -23.15 -11.55
N ILE A 208 -18.88 -22.99 -12.44
CA ILE A 208 -17.47 -22.85 -12.06
C ILE A 208 -17.24 -21.53 -11.32
N PHE A 209 -17.76 -20.42 -11.87
CA PHE A 209 -17.50 -19.06 -11.36
C PHE A 209 -18.53 -18.55 -10.34
N LEU A 210 -19.56 -19.36 -10.03
CA LEU A 210 -20.66 -19.00 -9.15
C LEU A 210 -21.30 -17.65 -9.52
N SER A 211 -21.57 -17.46 -10.81
CA SER A 211 -22.14 -16.23 -11.36
C SER A 211 -23.49 -16.51 -12.00
N THR A 212 -24.50 -15.71 -11.66
CA THR A 212 -25.86 -15.88 -12.23
C THR A 212 -25.90 -15.44 -13.70
N PHE A 213 -25.18 -14.37 -14.05
CA PHE A 213 -25.18 -13.79 -15.39
C PHE A 213 -23.74 -13.66 -15.91
N ILE A 214 -23.38 -14.50 -16.88
CA ILE A 214 -22.05 -14.49 -17.49
C ILE A 214 -21.94 -13.36 -18.52
N LEU A 215 -20.89 -12.55 -18.38
CA LEU A 215 -20.47 -11.54 -19.34
C LEU A 215 -19.25 -12.02 -20.12
N THR A 216 -19.27 -11.81 -21.43
CA THR A 216 -18.09 -12.04 -22.27
C THR A 216 -16.99 -11.03 -21.97
N LYS A 217 -15.71 -11.37 -22.21
CA LYS A 217 -14.59 -10.45 -22.02
C LYS A 217 -14.76 -9.12 -22.78
N PRO A 218 -15.23 -9.08 -24.05
CA PRO A 218 -15.53 -7.82 -24.71
C PRO A 218 -16.62 -6.97 -24.03
N GLN A 219 -17.65 -7.61 -23.47
CA GLN A 219 -18.69 -6.90 -22.70
C GLN A 219 -18.11 -6.33 -21.41
N GLN A 220 -17.33 -7.13 -20.66
CA GLN A 220 -16.66 -6.66 -19.46
C GLN A 220 -15.73 -5.47 -19.78
N LYS A 221 -14.95 -5.56 -20.86
CA LYS A 221 -14.06 -4.46 -21.29
C LYS A 221 -14.85 -3.18 -21.61
N LYS A 222 -15.96 -3.30 -22.34
CA LYS A 222 -16.83 -2.16 -22.63
C LYS A 222 -17.35 -1.48 -21.36
N ILE A 223 -17.87 -2.25 -20.41
CA ILE A 223 -18.38 -1.72 -19.13
C ILE A 223 -17.26 -1.05 -18.34
N LEU A 224 -16.05 -1.63 -18.35
CA LEU A 224 -14.88 -1.07 -17.70
C LEU A 224 -14.44 0.27 -18.33
N ASP A 225 -14.55 0.40 -19.65
CA ASP A 225 -14.25 1.64 -20.38
C ASP A 225 -15.28 2.73 -20.06
N GLU A 226 -16.57 2.38 -20.00
CA GLU A 226 -17.64 3.30 -19.58
C GLU A 226 -17.44 3.77 -18.12
N TYR A 227 -17.08 2.87 -17.21
CA TYR A 227 -16.67 3.20 -15.85
C TYR A 227 -15.48 4.18 -15.84
N TYR A 228 -14.44 3.90 -16.63
CA TYR A 228 -13.26 4.75 -16.69
C TYR A 228 -13.60 6.15 -17.21
N ASP A 229 -14.47 6.25 -18.22
CA ASP A 229 -14.95 7.52 -18.75
C ASP A 229 -15.68 8.37 -17.71
N LEU A 230 -16.40 7.75 -16.77
CA LEU A 230 -17.04 8.43 -15.64
C LEU A 230 -16.01 9.06 -14.67
N VAL A 231 -14.91 8.35 -14.37
CA VAL A 231 -13.98 8.74 -13.29
C VAL A 231 -12.70 9.44 -13.76
N LYS A 232 -12.33 9.35 -15.05
CA LYS A 232 -11.01 9.80 -15.57
C LYS A 232 -10.68 11.26 -15.33
N ASN A 233 -11.69 12.13 -15.22
CA ASN A 233 -11.48 13.57 -14.99
C ASN A 233 -11.34 13.90 -13.49
N ASP A 234 -11.71 12.98 -12.62
CA ASP A 234 -11.59 13.13 -11.16
C ASP A 234 -10.31 12.49 -10.61
N ILE A 235 -9.83 11.41 -11.24
CA ILE A 235 -8.65 10.68 -10.77
C ILE A 235 -7.42 11.09 -11.59
N PHE A 236 -6.46 11.74 -10.93
CA PHE A 236 -5.16 12.04 -11.51
C PHE A 236 -4.27 10.79 -11.48
N VAL A 237 -3.98 10.24 -12.66
CA VAL A 237 -3.06 9.12 -12.84
C VAL A 237 -1.74 9.63 -13.40
N ARG A 238 -0.62 9.29 -12.74
CA ARG A 238 0.72 9.64 -13.25
C ARG A 238 0.97 8.91 -14.57
N LYS A 239 1.61 9.57 -15.54
CA LYS A 239 1.84 9.03 -16.91
C LYS A 239 2.40 7.59 -16.95
N PHE A 240 3.30 7.26 -16.02
CA PHE A 240 3.94 5.95 -15.94
C PHE A 240 3.09 4.86 -15.28
N ASN A 241 1.97 5.22 -14.65
CA ASN A 241 1.01 4.30 -14.02
C ASN A 241 -0.22 4.04 -14.90
N ILE A 242 -0.35 4.69 -16.07
CA ILE A 242 -1.50 4.53 -16.95
C ILE A 242 -1.51 3.11 -17.53
N ASN A 243 -2.57 2.36 -17.27
CA ASN A 243 -2.83 1.06 -17.86
C ASN A 243 -4.25 1.04 -18.46
N PRO A 244 -4.41 1.01 -19.79
CA PRO A 244 -5.72 1.02 -20.45
C PRO A 244 -6.61 -0.18 -20.07
N ASN A 245 -6.03 -1.30 -19.65
CA ASN A 245 -6.77 -2.51 -19.28
C ASN A 245 -7.08 -2.58 -17.78
N LYS A 246 -6.53 -1.67 -16.97
CA LYS A 246 -6.66 -1.63 -15.52
C LYS A 246 -6.78 -0.17 -15.06
N PRO A 247 -7.89 0.52 -15.38
CA PRO A 247 -8.12 1.89 -14.92
C PRO A 247 -8.16 1.95 -13.38
N PRO A 248 -7.81 3.07 -12.74
CA PRO A 248 -7.88 3.15 -11.29
C PRO A 248 -9.32 2.93 -10.79
N LEU A 249 -9.51 1.97 -9.87
CA LEU A 249 -10.79 1.77 -9.18
C LEU A 249 -10.86 2.72 -7.99
N LEU A 250 -11.91 3.55 -7.93
CA LEU A 250 -12.17 4.50 -6.84
C LEU A 250 -12.65 3.77 -5.57
N THR A 251 -11.71 3.21 -4.81
CA THR A 251 -11.99 2.42 -3.59
C THR A 251 -11.15 2.92 -2.41
N PRO A 252 -11.56 3.95 -1.66
CA PRO A 252 -10.79 4.50 -0.54
C PRO A 252 -10.47 3.46 0.54
N LYS A 253 -9.21 3.06 0.68
CA LYS A 253 -8.76 1.98 1.57
C LYS A 253 -8.55 2.51 2.99
N PRO A 254 -9.23 1.93 4.00
CA PRO A 254 -9.06 2.33 5.38
C PRO A 254 -7.71 1.90 5.94
N VAL A 255 -7.23 2.65 6.93
CA VAL A 255 -6.03 2.34 7.73
C VAL A 255 -6.42 1.76 9.09
N THR A 256 -5.55 1.00 9.73
CA THR A 256 -5.84 0.45 11.07
C THR A 256 -5.95 1.59 12.08
N LEU A 257 -6.95 1.54 12.97
CA LEU A 257 -7.09 2.47 14.09
C LEU A 257 -5.98 2.19 15.13
N GLU A 258 -5.22 3.23 15.48
CA GLU A 258 -4.17 3.17 16.50
C GLU A 258 -4.55 4.02 17.73
N LYS A 259 -3.85 3.85 18.85
CA LYS A 259 -4.15 4.58 20.10
C LYS A 259 -4.05 6.11 19.95
N GLU A 260 -3.15 6.60 19.11
CA GLU A 260 -3.04 8.01 18.76
C GLU A 260 -4.35 8.58 18.15
N ASN A 261 -5.16 7.74 17.51
CA ASN A 261 -6.45 8.16 16.94
C ASN A 261 -7.58 8.18 17.97
N MET A 262 -7.28 7.80 19.21
CA MET A 262 -8.15 7.87 20.37
C MET A 262 -7.75 9.01 21.30
N ALA A 263 -6.74 9.83 20.96
CA ALA A 263 -6.32 10.97 21.78
C ALA A 263 -7.34 12.12 21.75
N ASN A 264 -7.17 13.10 22.63
CA ASN A 264 -8.07 14.24 22.75
C ASN A 264 -8.08 15.07 21.45
N PRO A 265 -9.25 15.29 20.81
CA PRO A 265 -9.33 16.05 19.55
C PRO A 265 -8.92 17.53 19.67
N ASP A 266 -8.87 18.09 20.88
CA ASP A 266 -8.45 19.48 21.12
C ASP A 266 -6.91 19.65 21.09
N GLU A 267 -6.15 18.55 21.04
CA GLU A 267 -4.68 18.55 20.97
C GLU A 267 -4.15 18.83 19.54
N TYR A 268 -2.90 19.30 19.45
CA TYR A 268 -2.34 19.81 18.20
C TYR A 268 -1.86 18.70 17.26
N GLY A 269 -2.48 18.60 16.08
CA GLY A 269 -2.08 17.63 15.06
C GLY A 269 -2.65 16.22 15.26
N VAL A 270 -3.51 16.06 16.26
CA VAL A 270 -4.22 14.80 16.53
C VAL A 270 -5.33 14.59 15.49
N ILE A 271 -5.38 13.39 14.92
CA ILE A 271 -6.50 12.92 14.10
C ILE A 271 -7.28 11.93 14.95
N SER A 272 -8.28 12.44 15.66
CA SER A 272 -9.07 11.66 16.61
C SER A 272 -10.41 11.23 16.03
N ILE A 273 -10.82 9.98 16.25
CA ILE A 273 -12.19 9.54 15.93
C ILE A 273 -13.25 10.15 16.85
N LEU A 274 -12.83 10.78 17.95
CA LEU A 274 -13.74 11.35 18.95
C LEU A 274 -14.45 12.62 18.48
N SER A 275 -14.03 13.21 17.35
CA SER A 275 -14.63 14.41 16.78
C SER A 275 -14.84 14.29 15.27
N GLU A 276 -16.02 14.65 14.77
CA GLU A 276 -16.36 14.70 13.34
C GLU A 276 -16.23 13.37 12.55
N TYR A 277 -16.46 12.23 13.21
CA TYR A 277 -16.52 10.90 12.59
C TYR A 277 -17.90 10.26 12.68
N THR A 278 -18.19 9.44 11.67
CA THR A 278 -19.29 8.46 11.69
C THR A 278 -18.74 7.06 11.92
N VAL A 279 -19.57 6.17 12.48
CA VAL A 279 -19.22 4.75 12.66
C VAL A 279 -20.29 3.84 12.04
N THR A 280 -19.82 2.76 11.39
CA THR A 280 -20.63 1.65 10.88
C THR A 280 -20.02 0.31 11.29
N GLU A 281 -20.81 -0.76 11.30
CA GLU A 281 -20.29 -2.11 11.46
C GLU A 281 -19.43 -2.53 10.26
N LYS A 282 -18.32 -3.23 10.52
CA LYS A 282 -17.51 -3.84 9.48
C LYS A 282 -18.04 -5.25 9.21
N ALA A 283 -18.43 -5.54 7.96
CA ALA A 283 -18.85 -6.89 7.58
C ALA A 283 -17.62 -7.73 7.19
N ASP A 284 -17.73 -9.05 7.32
CA ASP A 284 -16.79 -10.00 6.73
C ASP A 284 -17.20 -10.34 5.28
N GLY A 285 -17.30 -9.30 4.44
CA GLY A 285 -17.67 -9.39 3.03
C GLY A 285 -16.54 -8.98 2.07
N GLU A 286 -16.71 -9.24 0.77
CA GLU A 286 -15.79 -8.75 -0.25
C GLU A 286 -16.14 -7.31 -0.62
N ARG A 287 -15.19 -6.37 -0.52
CA ARG A 287 -15.41 -5.00 -0.99
C ARG A 287 -15.44 -4.96 -2.52
N ILE A 288 -16.57 -4.55 -3.07
CA ILE A 288 -16.88 -4.54 -4.51
C ILE A 288 -17.59 -3.22 -4.84
N LEU A 289 -17.29 -2.62 -5.98
CA LEU A 289 -17.99 -1.43 -6.47
C LEU A 289 -19.27 -1.81 -7.24
N ILE A 290 -20.35 -1.07 -7.05
CA ILE A 290 -21.48 -1.05 -7.97
C ILE A 290 -21.29 0.08 -8.97
N TYR A 291 -21.32 -0.25 -10.27
CA TYR A 291 -21.44 0.69 -11.37
C TYR A 291 -22.81 0.55 -12.04
N VAL A 292 -23.53 1.66 -12.14
CA VAL A 292 -24.80 1.73 -12.87
C VAL A 292 -24.53 2.38 -14.22
N ASP A 293 -24.74 1.64 -15.30
CA ASP A 293 -24.45 2.14 -16.65
C ASP A 293 -25.43 3.22 -17.12
N SER A 294 -25.19 3.74 -18.33
CA SER A 294 -26.05 4.74 -18.99
C SER A 294 -27.47 4.27 -19.29
N LYS A 295 -27.78 2.98 -19.11
CA LYS A 295 -29.08 2.34 -19.36
C LYS A 295 -29.74 1.82 -18.08
N GLY A 296 -29.12 2.03 -16.92
CA GLY A 296 -29.61 1.58 -15.62
C GLY A 296 -29.25 0.16 -15.23
N LYS A 297 -28.44 -0.56 -16.02
CA LYS A 297 -27.97 -1.89 -15.63
C LYS A 297 -26.92 -1.78 -14.53
N ILE A 298 -27.02 -2.66 -13.55
CA ILE A 298 -26.17 -2.63 -12.36
C ILE A 298 -25.10 -3.73 -12.46
N TYR A 299 -23.84 -3.33 -12.39
CA TYR A 299 -22.66 -4.19 -12.50
C TYR A 299 -21.83 -4.14 -11.22
N LEU A 300 -21.28 -5.29 -10.84
CA LEU A 300 -20.30 -5.42 -9.76
C LEU A 300 -18.89 -5.42 -10.34
N ILE A 301 -18.00 -4.57 -9.82
CA ILE A 301 -16.59 -4.49 -10.24
C ILE A 301 -15.70 -4.80 -9.03
N ASN A 302 -14.95 -5.91 -9.11
CA ASN A 302 -14.05 -6.32 -8.02
C ASN A 302 -12.60 -5.83 -8.24
N ASN A 303 -11.73 -6.05 -7.26
CA ASN A 303 -10.32 -5.63 -7.28
C ASN A 303 -9.44 -6.35 -8.33
N THR A 304 -9.98 -7.39 -8.97
CA THR A 304 -9.35 -8.11 -10.09
C THR A 304 -9.84 -7.63 -11.46
N TYR A 305 -10.71 -6.61 -11.51
CA TYR A 305 -11.38 -6.10 -12.72
C TYR A 305 -12.36 -7.07 -13.36
N LYS A 306 -12.75 -8.14 -12.64
CA LYS A 306 -13.85 -8.99 -13.06
C LYS A 306 -15.15 -8.20 -12.89
N ILE A 307 -16.02 -8.29 -13.89
CA ILE A 307 -17.33 -7.66 -13.87
C ILE A 307 -18.41 -8.74 -13.85
N ASP A 308 -19.29 -8.67 -12.85
CA ASP A 308 -20.46 -9.53 -12.73
C ASP A 308 -21.74 -8.71 -12.95
N ASP A 309 -22.64 -9.22 -13.79
CA ASP A 309 -23.96 -8.63 -14.01
C ASP A 309 -24.91 -9.11 -12.91
N THR A 310 -25.59 -8.17 -12.25
CA THR A 310 -26.50 -8.46 -11.13
C THR A 310 -27.93 -8.81 -11.59
N GLY A 311 -28.24 -8.57 -12.87
CA GLY A 311 -29.60 -8.62 -13.40
C GLY A 311 -30.53 -7.53 -12.86
N LEU A 312 -30.06 -6.65 -11.98
CA LEU A 312 -30.84 -5.53 -11.45
C LEU A 312 -30.87 -4.36 -12.43
N ILE A 313 -31.98 -3.64 -12.41
CA ILE A 313 -32.17 -2.40 -13.17
C ILE A 313 -32.51 -1.28 -12.18
N ALA A 314 -31.72 -0.21 -12.24
CA ALA A 314 -31.96 1.02 -11.50
C ALA A 314 -32.93 1.95 -12.24
N SER A 315 -33.60 2.83 -11.50
CA SER A 315 -34.34 3.95 -12.08
C SER A 315 -33.41 4.95 -12.79
N ASN A 316 -33.98 5.78 -13.68
CA ASN A 316 -33.24 6.71 -14.55
C ASN A 316 -32.41 7.75 -13.80
N GLU A 317 -32.79 8.09 -12.57
CA GLU A 317 -32.03 9.00 -11.71
C GLU A 317 -30.65 8.45 -11.34
N LEU A 318 -30.47 7.12 -11.32
CA LEU A 318 -29.21 6.47 -10.99
C LEU A 318 -28.32 6.17 -12.20
N PHE A 319 -28.67 6.56 -13.42
CA PHE A 319 -27.83 6.25 -14.58
C PHE A 319 -26.46 6.92 -14.47
N ASN A 320 -25.38 6.20 -14.77
CA ASN A 320 -24.00 6.65 -14.57
C ASN A 320 -23.67 6.97 -13.09
N SER A 321 -24.07 6.07 -12.18
CA SER A 321 -23.76 6.17 -10.75
C SER A 321 -22.67 5.19 -10.33
N LEU A 322 -21.97 5.52 -9.25
CA LEU A 322 -20.90 4.70 -8.67
C LEU A 322 -21.07 4.64 -7.16
N ILE A 323 -21.30 3.43 -6.64
CA ILE A 323 -21.62 3.15 -5.25
C ILE A 323 -20.55 2.20 -4.69
N ASP A 324 -20.08 2.45 -3.47
CA ASP A 324 -19.10 1.61 -2.76
C ASP A 324 -19.78 0.82 -1.65
N GLY A 325 -19.34 -0.42 -1.45
CA GLY A 325 -20.03 -1.37 -0.60
C GLY A 325 -19.27 -2.67 -0.37
N GLU A 326 -19.85 -3.51 0.48
CA GLU A 326 -19.38 -4.87 0.73
C GLU A 326 -20.43 -5.86 0.22
N TYR A 327 -19.98 -6.86 -0.53
CA TYR A 327 -20.78 -8.00 -0.96
C TYR A 327 -20.61 -9.15 0.02
N ILE A 328 -21.71 -9.54 0.65
CA ILE A 328 -21.81 -10.67 1.58
C ILE A 328 -22.42 -11.85 0.82
N SER A 329 -21.68 -12.97 0.79
CA SER A 329 -22.16 -14.21 0.15
C SER A 329 -23.36 -14.80 0.90
N CYS A 330 -24.25 -15.51 0.22
CA CYS A 330 -25.39 -16.17 0.85
C CYS A 330 -24.99 -17.13 2.00
N LYS A 331 -23.83 -17.79 1.90
CA LYS A 331 -23.28 -18.66 2.95
C LYS A 331 -22.88 -17.92 4.22
N SER A 332 -22.56 -16.64 4.09
CA SER A 332 -22.13 -15.76 5.19
C SER A 332 -23.30 -15.00 5.82
N ARG A 333 -24.53 -15.22 5.35
CA ARG A 333 -25.72 -14.58 5.89
C ARG A 333 -26.34 -15.41 7.01
N LYS A 334 -26.82 -14.72 8.05
CA LYS A 334 -27.48 -15.31 9.23
C LYS A 334 -28.97 -15.59 9.01
N ASP A 335 -29.56 -14.96 8.00
CA ASP A 335 -30.97 -15.12 7.65
C ASP A 335 -31.25 -16.33 6.74
N ASN A 336 -30.20 -17.11 6.39
CA ASN A 336 -30.27 -18.25 5.46
C ASN A 336 -30.85 -17.88 4.09
N SER A 337 -30.70 -16.62 3.64
CA SER A 337 -31.12 -16.23 2.30
C SER A 337 -30.37 -17.01 1.21
N SER A 338 -31.06 -17.34 0.12
CA SER A 338 -30.45 -17.95 -1.07
C SER A 338 -29.74 -16.94 -1.98
N THR A 339 -29.89 -15.63 -1.72
CA THR A 339 -29.26 -14.53 -2.47
C THR A 339 -28.15 -13.87 -1.66
N GLY A 340 -27.11 -13.39 -2.36
CA GLY A 340 -26.08 -12.54 -1.72
C GLY A 340 -26.65 -11.17 -1.34
N LEU A 341 -25.95 -10.44 -0.48
CA LEU A 341 -26.34 -9.11 -0.01
C LEU A 341 -25.25 -8.10 -0.35
N TYR A 342 -25.62 -6.99 -0.97
CA TYR A 342 -24.74 -5.83 -1.12
C TYR A 342 -25.08 -4.77 -0.08
N ALA A 343 -24.15 -4.52 0.84
CA ALA A 343 -24.27 -3.51 1.88
C ALA A 343 -23.47 -2.25 1.48
N ALA A 344 -24.17 -1.26 0.93
CA ALA A 344 -23.57 -0.02 0.47
C ALA A 344 -23.25 0.92 1.64
N PHE A 345 -22.10 1.58 1.61
CA PHE A 345 -21.68 2.53 2.66
C PHE A 345 -21.21 3.88 2.12
N ASP A 346 -21.07 4.04 0.79
CA ASP A 346 -20.68 5.33 0.20
C ASP A 346 -21.16 5.45 -1.25
N ILE A 347 -21.19 6.68 -1.76
CA ILE A 347 -21.51 6.99 -3.16
C ILE A 347 -20.61 8.11 -3.69
N TYR A 348 -20.10 7.92 -4.90
CA TYR A 348 -19.13 8.84 -5.53
C TYR A 348 -19.71 9.57 -6.73
N TYR A 349 -20.65 8.94 -7.43
CA TYR A 349 -21.37 9.52 -8.57
C TYR A 349 -22.85 9.17 -8.46
N TYR A 350 -23.71 10.14 -8.75
CA TYR A 350 -25.16 9.97 -8.77
C TYR A 350 -25.71 10.63 -10.03
N GLY A 351 -26.32 9.87 -10.95
CA GLY A 351 -26.87 10.44 -12.18
C GLY A 351 -25.82 11.11 -13.08
N GLY A 352 -24.56 10.67 -13.03
CA GLY A 352 -23.41 11.36 -13.66
C GLY A 352 -22.88 12.60 -12.90
N LYS A 353 -23.57 13.08 -11.86
CA LYS A 353 -23.09 14.15 -10.97
C LYS A 353 -21.96 13.62 -10.09
N LYS A 354 -20.85 14.36 -10.08
CA LYS A 354 -19.71 14.11 -9.21
C LYS A 354 -20.05 14.47 -7.76
N LEU A 355 -20.04 13.49 -6.86
CA LEU A 355 -20.29 13.68 -5.42
C LEU A 355 -19.01 13.60 -4.58
N THR A 356 -17.86 13.25 -5.16
CA THR A 356 -16.60 13.06 -4.42
C THR A 356 -16.12 14.30 -3.68
N GLN A 357 -16.57 15.49 -4.07
CA GLN A 357 -16.23 16.77 -3.43
C GLN A 357 -17.14 17.10 -2.23
N LEU A 358 -18.23 16.35 -2.03
CA LEU A 358 -19.18 16.57 -0.94
C LEU A 358 -18.74 15.85 0.34
N PRO A 359 -19.09 16.40 1.52
CA PRO A 359 -18.90 15.68 2.79
C PRO A 359 -19.76 14.40 2.82
N LEU A 360 -19.41 13.47 3.71
CA LEU A 360 -20.24 12.28 3.93
C LEU A 360 -21.59 12.67 4.57
N MET A 361 -21.56 13.55 5.58
CA MET A 361 -22.70 14.03 6.34
C MET A 361 -22.76 15.56 6.35
N ASN A 362 -23.97 16.13 6.43
CA ASN A 362 -24.16 17.57 6.63
C ASN A 362 -24.92 17.88 7.92
N ASP A 363 -24.73 19.09 8.46
CA ASP A 363 -25.46 19.52 9.67
C ASP A 363 -26.84 20.10 9.38
N LYS A 364 -27.03 20.64 8.17
CA LYS A 364 -28.23 21.37 7.75
C LYS A 364 -29.05 20.52 6.79
N GLU A 365 -30.37 20.46 7.00
CA GLU A 365 -31.34 19.73 6.17
C GLU A 365 -31.37 20.18 4.69
N LEU A 366 -30.83 21.36 4.39
CA LEU A 366 -30.85 21.98 3.06
C LEU A 366 -29.54 21.82 2.26
N LYS A 367 -28.53 21.11 2.79
CA LYS A 367 -27.24 20.97 2.13
C LYS A 367 -26.92 19.53 1.77
N GLU A 368 -26.63 19.32 0.49
CA GLU A 368 -26.28 18.03 -0.07
C GLU A 368 -25.09 17.35 0.62
N SER A 369 -25.19 16.04 0.81
CA SER A 369 -24.13 15.15 1.29
C SER A 369 -24.14 13.81 0.56
N ARG A 370 -23.01 13.09 0.59
CA ARG A 370 -22.92 11.76 -0.05
C ARG A 370 -23.92 10.79 0.57
N TYR A 371 -24.08 10.79 1.89
CA TYR A 371 -24.99 9.86 2.55
C TYR A 371 -26.47 10.10 2.20
N GLU A 372 -26.90 11.34 2.01
CA GLU A 372 -28.27 11.64 1.54
C GLU A 372 -28.54 11.09 0.14
N TYR A 373 -27.59 11.23 -0.77
CA TYR A 373 -27.68 10.62 -2.11
C TYR A 373 -27.66 9.10 -2.04
N LEU A 374 -26.86 8.53 -1.13
CA LEU A 374 -26.79 7.08 -0.93
C LEU A 374 -28.13 6.53 -0.44
N LEU A 375 -28.78 7.18 0.54
CA LEU A 375 -30.09 6.74 1.06
C LEU A 375 -31.19 6.71 -0.03
N GLN A 376 -31.11 7.57 -1.05
CA GLN A 376 -32.06 7.55 -2.16
C GLN A 376 -31.95 6.26 -3.00
N THR A 377 -30.77 5.64 -3.04
CA THR A 377 -30.54 4.44 -3.85
C THR A 377 -31.43 3.25 -3.45
N GLU A 378 -31.80 3.13 -2.16
CA GLU A 378 -32.66 2.04 -1.66
C GLU A 378 -34.02 1.97 -2.36
N LYS A 379 -34.57 3.14 -2.73
CA LYS A 379 -35.86 3.24 -3.42
C LYS A 379 -35.73 3.08 -4.94
N LEU A 380 -34.54 3.35 -5.47
CA LEU A 380 -34.28 3.43 -6.91
C LEU A 380 -33.70 2.14 -7.49
N ILE A 381 -33.20 1.23 -6.65
CA ILE A 381 -32.74 -0.10 -7.04
C ILE A 381 -33.86 -1.11 -6.75
N LYS A 382 -34.47 -1.66 -7.81
CA LYS A 382 -35.60 -2.60 -7.69
C LYS A 382 -35.09 -4.02 -7.43
N THR A 383 -35.09 -4.46 -6.17
CA THR A 383 -34.56 -5.77 -5.74
C THR A 383 -35.46 -6.97 -6.04
N SER A 384 -36.74 -6.76 -6.39
CA SER A 384 -37.73 -7.83 -6.57
C SER A 384 -37.51 -8.78 -7.77
N ILE A 385 -36.48 -8.54 -8.60
CA ILE A 385 -36.22 -9.28 -9.86
C ILE A 385 -34.75 -9.75 -9.96
N GLY A 386 -33.86 -9.37 -9.03
CA GLY A 386 -32.40 -9.55 -9.18
C GLY A 386 -31.76 -10.70 -8.41
N SER A 387 -30.47 -10.94 -8.68
CA SER A 387 -29.69 -12.02 -8.05
C SER A 387 -29.04 -11.63 -6.71
N ILE A 388 -29.20 -10.39 -6.26
CA ILE A 388 -28.62 -9.85 -5.02
C ILE A 388 -29.63 -8.96 -4.28
N ASP A 389 -29.58 -9.00 -2.94
CA ASP A 389 -30.27 -8.05 -2.08
C ASP A 389 -29.40 -6.78 -1.95
N TYR A 390 -30.02 -5.64 -1.69
CA TYR A 390 -29.34 -4.35 -1.56
C TYR A 390 -29.81 -3.62 -0.29
N ILE A 391 -28.87 -3.14 0.52
CA ILE A 391 -29.15 -2.29 1.69
C ILE A 391 -28.14 -1.13 1.75
N VAL A 392 -28.53 -0.02 2.37
CA VAL A 392 -27.60 1.04 2.76
C VAL A 392 -27.26 0.91 4.24
N LYS A 393 -25.96 0.83 4.57
CA LYS A 393 -25.47 0.80 5.95
C LYS A 393 -25.82 2.10 6.65
N LYS A 394 -26.22 1.99 7.92
CA LYS A 394 -26.58 3.15 8.73
C LYS A 394 -25.33 3.77 9.35
N HIS A 395 -24.96 4.97 8.91
CA HIS A 395 -23.93 5.77 9.57
C HIS A 395 -24.46 6.33 10.89
N LEU A 396 -23.84 5.96 12.01
CA LEU A 396 -24.09 6.59 13.30
C LEU A 396 -23.16 7.79 13.43
N TYR A 397 -23.74 8.99 13.58
CA TYR A 397 -23.03 10.26 13.70
C TYR A 397 -23.60 11.03 14.89
N ASN A 398 -22.72 11.56 15.73
CA ASN A 398 -23.12 12.33 16.89
C ASN A 398 -23.12 13.82 16.56
N LYS A 399 -24.27 14.47 16.76
CA LYS A 399 -24.36 15.94 16.79
C LYS A 399 -24.16 16.41 18.23
N ASN A 400 -23.44 17.51 18.43
CA ASN A 400 -23.36 18.25 19.71
C ASN A 400 -22.69 17.52 20.89
N GLY A 401 -21.54 16.86 20.67
CA GLY A 401 -20.72 16.34 21.77
C GLY A 401 -21.20 15.02 22.40
N GLU A 402 -22.12 14.30 21.75
CA GLU A 402 -22.37 12.90 22.09
C GLU A 402 -21.16 12.02 21.72
N ASP A 403 -20.96 10.97 22.51
CA ASP A 403 -19.75 10.14 22.50
C ASP A 403 -19.81 9.04 21.43
N ILE A 404 -18.91 9.08 20.44
CA ILE A 404 -18.82 8.09 19.35
C ILE A 404 -18.65 6.66 19.90
N LEU A 405 -18.08 6.54 21.10
CA LEU A 405 -17.87 5.27 21.80
C LEU A 405 -19.19 4.64 22.23
N LYS A 406 -20.24 5.43 22.52
CA LYS A 406 -21.60 4.91 22.74
C LYS A 406 -22.19 4.28 21.48
N ASN A 407 -21.93 4.86 20.31
CA ASN A 407 -22.34 4.27 19.03
C ASN A 407 -21.59 2.97 18.76
N CYS A 408 -20.29 2.92 19.05
CA CYS A 408 -19.49 1.71 18.98
C CYS A 408 -20.08 0.62 19.89
N LYS A 409 -20.41 0.95 21.15
CA LYS A 409 -21.07 0.05 22.10
C LYS A 409 -22.41 -0.49 21.58
N LYS A 410 -23.19 0.36 20.92
CA LYS A 410 -24.47 -0.04 20.31
C LYS A 410 -24.26 -1.04 19.17
N ILE A 411 -23.28 -0.82 18.31
CA ILE A 411 -22.95 -1.73 17.19
C ILE A 411 -22.43 -3.07 17.71
N LEU A 412 -21.50 -3.05 18.68
CA LEU A 412 -20.87 -4.26 19.22
C LEU A 412 -21.73 -5.03 20.23
N SER A 413 -22.87 -4.47 20.64
CA SER A 413 -23.81 -5.14 21.54
C SER A 413 -24.35 -6.42 20.91
N LYS A 414 -24.31 -7.53 21.68
CA LYS A 414 -24.82 -8.85 21.25
C LYS A 414 -26.30 -8.87 20.84
N ASN A 415 -27.07 -7.85 21.26
CA ASN A 415 -28.50 -7.75 20.98
C ASN A 415 -28.82 -7.00 19.68
N THR A 416 -27.83 -6.47 18.96
CA THR A 416 -28.06 -5.76 17.70
C THR A 416 -28.15 -6.75 16.54
N PRO A 417 -29.32 -6.90 15.88
CA PRO A 417 -29.50 -7.91 14.84
C PRO A 417 -28.92 -7.42 13.51
N TYR A 418 -27.84 -8.07 13.06
CA TYR A 418 -27.29 -7.93 11.71
C TYR A 418 -27.60 -9.18 10.87
N LEU A 419 -27.77 -8.99 9.55
CA LEU A 419 -28.00 -10.09 8.60
C LEU A 419 -26.75 -10.95 8.36
N TYR A 420 -25.61 -10.56 8.92
CA TYR A 420 -24.29 -11.17 8.73
C TYR A 420 -23.43 -11.08 9.98
N ASP A 421 -22.27 -11.73 9.95
CA ASP A 421 -21.23 -11.55 10.96
C ASP A 421 -20.48 -10.24 10.76
N ILE A 422 -20.19 -9.58 11.88
CA ILE A 422 -19.39 -8.37 11.94
C ILE A 422 -18.04 -8.69 12.56
N ASP A 423 -16.96 -8.14 12.02
CA ASP A 423 -15.57 -8.41 12.44
C ASP A 423 -14.84 -7.13 12.92
N GLY A 424 -15.61 -6.09 13.24
CA GLY A 424 -15.07 -4.82 13.71
C GLY A 424 -15.94 -3.60 13.37
N LEU A 425 -15.29 -2.44 13.30
CA LEU A 425 -15.90 -1.13 13.05
C LEU A 425 -15.16 -0.40 11.94
N ILE A 426 -15.90 0.41 11.17
CA ILE A 426 -15.33 1.38 10.22
C ILE A 426 -15.69 2.79 10.67
N PHE A 427 -14.68 3.64 10.78
CA PHE A 427 -14.81 5.06 11.07
C PHE A 427 -14.57 5.88 9.82
N THR A 428 -15.57 6.65 9.40
CA THR A 428 -15.51 7.47 8.19
C THR A 428 -15.75 8.93 8.56
N PRO A 429 -14.89 9.87 8.11
CA PRO A 429 -14.97 11.27 8.53
C PRO A 429 -16.25 11.89 7.97
N ALA A 430 -17.02 12.54 8.83
CA ALA A 430 -18.34 13.08 8.51
C ALA A 430 -18.24 14.26 7.52
N LYS A 431 -17.26 15.14 7.72
CA LYS A 431 -17.20 16.46 7.04
C LYS A 431 -16.23 16.54 5.87
N LEU A 432 -15.51 15.46 5.58
CA LEU A 432 -14.49 15.46 4.54
C LEU A 432 -15.07 15.00 3.19
N ALA A 433 -14.65 15.70 2.14
CA ALA A 433 -14.71 15.18 0.77
C ALA A 433 -13.88 13.89 0.66
N VAL A 434 -14.14 13.06 -0.36
CA VAL A 434 -13.38 11.83 -0.59
C VAL A 434 -11.91 12.17 -0.81
N PHE A 435 -11.01 11.54 -0.04
CA PHE A 435 -9.57 11.86 0.03
C PHE A 435 -9.21 13.26 0.58
N GLY A 436 -10.19 14.00 1.10
CA GLY A 436 -9.96 15.28 1.77
C GLY A 436 -9.21 15.12 3.10
N TYR A 437 -8.55 16.21 3.51
CA TYR A 437 -7.87 16.32 4.81
C TYR A 437 -8.55 17.33 5.73
N TYR A 438 -9.20 18.33 5.13
CA TYR A 438 -9.84 19.46 5.80
C TYR A 438 -11.25 19.63 5.25
N ALA A 439 -12.19 20.02 6.11
CA ALA A 439 -13.54 20.34 5.68
C ALA A 439 -13.52 21.51 4.68
N ASN A 440 -14.46 21.49 3.73
CA ASN A 440 -14.60 22.49 2.67
C ASN A 440 -13.35 22.71 1.79
N ARG A 441 -12.34 21.85 1.88
CA ARG A 441 -11.13 21.91 1.05
C ARG A 441 -10.88 20.56 0.39
N PRO A 442 -11.65 20.22 -0.66
CA PRO A 442 -11.46 18.96 -1.34
C PRO A 442 -10.09 18.93 -2.04
N THR A 443 -9.58 17.72 -2.23
CA THR A 443 -8.27 17.48 -2.82
C THR A 443 -8.40 16.71 -4.13
N GLN A 444 -7.37 16.81 -4.97
CA GLN A 444 -7.28 16.04 -6.19
C GLN A 444 -7.11 14.56 -5.84
N ILE A 445 -8.06 13.73 -6.28
CA ILE A 445 -7.94 12.27 -6.14
C ILE A 445 -6.81 11.79 -7.03
N THR A 446 -6.00 10.86 -6.53
CA THR A 446 -4.87 10.25 -7.26
C THR A 446 -5.09 8.75 -7.42
N ASP A 447 -4.22 8.05 -8.15
CA ASP A 447 -4.23 6.58 -8.25
C ASP A 447 -3.80 5.86 -6.96
N ASN A 448 -3.39 6.59 -5.91
CA ASN A 448 -3.19 6.05 -4.57
C ASN A 448 -4.50 6.02 -3.79
N MET A 449 -5.07 4.82 -3.65
CA MET A 449 -6.36 4.62 -2.98
C MET A 449 -6.29 4.58 -1.44
N LYS A 450 -5.12 4.74 -0.80
CA LYS A 450 -5.05 4.79 0.68
C LYS A 450 -5.62 6.13 1.18
N TRP A 451 -6.55 6.08 2.13
CA TRP A 451 -7.06 7.29 2.81
C TRP A 451 -6.82 7.19 4.32
N ASP A 452 -5.82 7.92 4.81
CA ASP A 452 -5.39 8.01 6.22
C ASP A 452 -6.33 8.85 7.10
N ARG A 453 -7.61 8.94 6.70
CA ARG A 453 -8.71 9.50 7.48
C ARG A 453 -9.86 8.52 7.61
N VAL A 454 -9.83 7.34 6.98
CA VAL A 454 -10.83 6.30 7.20
C VAL A 454 -10.16 5.20 8.01
N PHE A 455 -10.69 4.92 9.20
CA PHE A 455 -10.10 3.93 10.09
C PHE A 455 -10.91 2.64 10.09
N LYS A 456 -10.21 1.51 10.20
CA LYS A 456 -10.79 0.21 10.54
C LYS A 456 -10.28 -0.21 11.90
N TRP A 457 -11.21 -0.59 12.78
CA TRP A 457 -10.90 -1.23 14.05
C TRP A 457 -11.33 -2.69 13.99
N LYS A 458 -10.51 -3.58 14.55
CA LYS A 458 -10.83 -4.98 14.77
C LYS A 458 -10.49 -5.35 16.21
N PRO A 459 -11.20 -6.30 16.84
CA PRO A 459 -10.77 -6.88 18.10
C PRO A 459 -9.34 -7.41 17.99
N ALA A 460 -8.52 -7.19 19.02
CA ALA A 460 -7.09 -7.54 19.00
C ALA A 460 -6.85 -9.04 18.67
N GLU A 461 -7.71 -9.91 19.19
CA GLU A 461 -7.72 -11.36 18.97
C GLU A 461 -7.98 -11.76 17.50
N GLN A 462 -8.55 -10.85 16.70
CA GLN A 462 -8.87 -11.06 15.28
C GLN A 462 -7.83 -10.43 14.33
N ASN A 463 -6.72 -9.91 14.84
CA ASN A 463 -5.63 -9.42 14.02
C ASN A 463 -4.87 -10.60 13.38
N THR A 464 -4.80 -10.59 12.05
CA THR A 464 -4.19 -11.68 11.27
C THR A 464 -3.24 -11.15 10.21
N ILE A 465 -2.19 -11.91 9.90
CA ILE A 465 -1.24 -11.63 8.82
C ILE A 465 -1.28 -12.76 7.80
N ASP A 466 -1.44 -12.41 6.53
CA ASP A 466 -1.38 -13.35 5.41
C ASP A 466 0.09 -13.52 4.97
N PHE A 467 0.67 -14.70 5.24
CA PHE A 467 2.03 -15.04 4.85
C PHE A 467 2.04 -15.98 3.65
N LEU A 468 3.01 -15.82 2.76
CA LEU A 468 3.45 -16.91 1.88
C LEU A 468 4.25 -17.88 2.75
N VAL A 469 3.81 -19.13 2.86
CA VAL A 469 4.49 -20.14 3.65
C VAL A 469 5.34 -21.04 2.78
N LYS A 470 6.53 -21.39 3.29
CA LYS A 470 7.35 -22.44 2.71
C LYS A 470 7.69 -23.47 3.77
N GLU A 471 7.45 -24.73 3.44
CA GLU A 471 7.74 -25.85 4.33
C GLU A 471 9.25 -25.99 4.58
N GLY A 472 9.60 -26.08 5.86
CA GLY A 472 10.94 -26.37 6.34
C GLY A 472 11.07 -27.80 6.90
N ARG A 473 11.92 -27.94 7.91
CA ARG A 473 12.23 -29.23 8.55
C ARG A 473 11.10 -29.73 9.46
N ILE A 474 11.06 -31.05 9.68
CA ILE A 474 10.23 -31.67 10.70
C ILE A 474 11.01 -31.67 12.02
N LEU A 475 10.35 -31.29 13.11
CA LEU A 475 10.90 -31.16 14.44
C LEU A 475 10.15 -32.11 15.39
N ASN A 476 10.84 -32.62 16.41
CA ASN A 476 10.21 -33.38 17.49
C ASN A 476 10.43 -32.64 18.80
N ILE A 477 9.34 -32.19 19.41
CA ILE A 477 9.35 -31.39 20.64
C ILE A 477 8.43 -32.11 21.62
N GLU A 478 8.98 -32.57 22.75
CA GLU A 478 8.26 -33.31 23.79
C GLU A 478 7.50 -34.55 23.26
N GLY A 479 8.09 -35.26 22.30
CA GLY A 479 7.48 -36.44 21.68
C GLY A 479 6.41 -36.14 20.62
N GLN A 480 6.06 -34.88 20.42
CA GLN A 480 5.14 -34.44 19.39
C GLN A 480 5.89 -33.94 18.15
N LYS A 481 5.48 -34.42 16.97
CA LYS A 481 6.02 -33.95 15.69
C LYS A 481 5.39 -32.61 15.30
N TYR A 482 6.25 -31.66 14.93
CA TYR A 482 5.92 -30.36 14.38
C TYR A 482 6.56 -30.20 13.00
N LYS A 483 5.94 -29.38 12.16
CA LYS A 483 6.49 -28.93 10.88
C LYS A 483 6.85 -27.45 10.99
N GLU A 484 8.07 -27.11 10.58
CA GLU A 484 8.50 -25.73 10.44
C GLU A 484 7.90 -25.13 9.17
N LEU A 485 7.27 -23.97 9.29
CA LEU A 485 6.82 -23.13 8.18
C LEU A 485 7.59 -21.81 8.24
N LEU A 486 8.26 -21.45 7.15
CA LEU A 486 8.96 -20.17 7.00
C LEU A 486 7.95 -19.12 6.50
N LEU A 487 7.89 -17.97 7.18
CA LEU A 487 6.86 -16.96 6.95
C LEU A 487 7.41 -15.80 6.09
N TYR A 488 6.90 -15.67 4.86
CA TYR A 488 7.32 -14.64 3.92
C TYR A 488 6.25 -13.57 3.71
N VAL A 489 6.71 -12.32 3.61
CA VAL A 489 5.92 -11.14 3.23
C VAL A 489 6.39 -10.59 1.89
N GLY A 490 5.54 -9.80 1.26
CA GLY A 490 5.90 -9.04 0.07
C GLY A 490 6.91 -7.94 0.40
N TYR A 491 7.97 -7.84 -0.42
CA TYR A 491 9.07 -6.92 -0.17
C TYR A 491 9.55 -6.25 -1.46
N ASN A 492 9.75 -4.93 -1.38
CA ASN A 492 10.39 -4.14 -2.42
C ASN A 492 11.64 -3.46 -1.85
N ALA A 493 12.82 -3.84 -2.31
CA ALA A 493 14.09 -3.30 -1.83
C ALA A 493 14.19 -1.78 -2.02
N GLU A 494 13.68 -1.24 -3.14
CA GLU A 494 13.67 0.21 -3.40
C GLU A 494 12.85 0.99 -2.35
N GLN A 495 11.88 0.33 -1.71
CA GLN A 495 11.00 0.95 -0.74
C GLN A 495 11.48 0.86 0.71
N TRP A 496 12.41 -0.05 1.02
CA TRP A 496 12.74 -0.47 2.39
C TRP A 496 14.23 -0.55 2.70
N GLU A 497 15.12 -0.63 1.71
CA GLU A 497 16.56 -0.70 1.94
C GLU A 497 17.19 0.69 1.84
N ASP A 498 17.61 1.22 2.99
CA ASP A 498 18.37 2.46 3.11
C ASP A 498 19.55 2.52 2.13
N TYR A 499 19.84 3.72 1.64
CA TYR A 499 21.04 3.98 0.85
C TYR A 499 22.22 4.17 1.79
N THR A 500 23.17 3.23 1.81
CA THR A 500 24.48 3.52 2.43
C THR A 500 25.19 4.63 1.65
N ILE A 501 26.11 5.33 2.30
CA ILE A 501 26.86 6.42 1.65
C ILE A 501 27.65 5.89 0.46
N ASP A 502 28.35 4.77 0.65
CA ASP A 502 29.12 4.10 -0.41
C ASP A 502 28.21 3.65 -1.57
N ASP A 503 27.03 3.09 -1.28
CA ASP A 503 26.06 2.71 -2.31
C ASP A 503 25.61 3.91 -3.14
N ALA A 504 25.26 5.02 -2.49
CA ALA A 504 24.79 6.21 -3.19
C ALA A 504 25.88 6.84 -4.06
N ILE A 505 27.12 6.92 -3.55
CA ILE A 505 28.28 7.44 -4.28
C ILE A 505 28.64 6.54 -5.46
N ARG A 506 28.71 5.21 -5.27
CA ARG A 506 28.91 4.25 -6.38
C ARG A 506 27.80 4.37 -7.41
N THR A 507 26.54 4.41 -6.98
CA THR A 507 25.40 4.59 -7.90
C THR A 507 25.52 5.90 -8.69
N ARG A 508 26.07 6.96 -8.10
CA ARG A 508 26.29 8.25 -8.74
C ARG A 508 27.47 8.23 -9.73
N TYR A 509 28.65 7.74 -9.35
CA TYR A 509 29.88 7.90 -10.13
C TYR A 509 30.36 6.64 -10.86
N ASP A 510 29.92 5.44 -10.46
CA ASP A 510 30.24 4.17 -11.12
C ASP A 510 29.09 3.76 -12.07
N LYS A 511 29.38 3.77 -13.37
CA LYS A 511 28.40 3.43 -14.42
C LYS A 511 28.06 1.94 -14.43
N GLU A 512 29.02 1.07 -14.16
CA GLU A 512 28.84 -0.39 -14.18
C GLU A 512 27.99 -0.82 -13.00
N TYR A 513 28.33 -0.35 -11.80
CA TYR A 513 27.54 -0.60 -10.58
C TYR A 513 26.09 -0.13 -10.74
N ARG A 514 25.89 1.09 -11.25
CA ARG A 514 24.56 1.67 -11.47
C ARG A 514 23.70 0.83 -12.42
N ASN A 515 24.29 0.29 -13.49
CA ASN A 515 23.57 -0.52 -14.45
C ASN A 515 23.21 -1.89 -13.84
N ALA A 516 24.13 -2.55 -13.16
CA ALA A 516 23.87 -3.82 -12.48
C ALA A 516 22.78 -3.72 -11.40
N LYS A 517 22.68 -2.58 -10.73
CA LYS A 517 21.70 -2.36 -9.65
C LYS A 517 20.27 -2.08 -10.13
N LYS A 518 20.11 -1.49 -11.32
CA LYS A 518 18.79 -1.17 -11.90
C LYS A 518 17.89 -2.39 -12.05
N ASP A 519 18.48 -3.55 -12.34
CA ASP A 519 17.73 -4.81 -12.55
C ASP A 519 17.33 -5.49 -11.24
N LYS A 520 18.09 -5.27 -10.15
CA LYS A 520 17.82 -5.87 -8.83
C LYS A 520 16.81 -5.08 -7.99
N LYS A 521 16.83 -3.75 -8.01
CA LYS A 521 15.98 -2.91 -7.13
C LYS A 521 14.49 -2.90 -7.52
N LYS A 522 14.13 -3.22 -8.76
CA LYS A 522 12.73 -3.17 -9.24
C LYS A 522 11.90 -4.41 -8.94
N LYS A 523 12.49 -5.49 -8.43
CA LYS A 523 11.78 -6.76 -8.28
C LYS A 523 11.05 -6.82 -6.93
N TYR A 524 9.73 -6.99 -6.98
CA TYR A 524 8.93 -7.36 -5.83
C TYR A 524 9.19 -8.83 -5.50
N VAL A 525 9.66 -9.13 -4.29
CA VAL A 525 10.17 -10.45 -3.91
C VAL A 525 9.63 -10.87 -2.55
N PRO A 526 9.55 -12.19 -2.26
CA PRO A 526 9.21 -12.66 -0.92
C PRO A 526 10.43 -12.50 0.00
N LYS A 527 10.24 -11.90 1.19
CA LYS A 527 11.28 -11.79 2.23
C LYS A 527 10.73 -12.31 3.56
N LEU A 528 11.58 -12.98 4.34
CA LEU A 528 11.20 -13.46 5.67
C LEU A 528 10.71 -12.31 6.54
N PHE A 529 9.62 -12.53 7.27
CA PHE A 529 9.06 -11.53 8.17
C PHE A 529 9.97 -11.31 9.38
N LYS A 530 10.72 -10.20 9.35
CA LYS A 530 11.58 -9.75 10.45
C LYS A 530 11.21 -8.30 10.78
N PRO A 531 10.21 -8.09 11.65
CA PRO A 531 9.82 -6.73 12.03
C PRO A 531 10.98 -5.98 12.68
N THR A 532 10.98 -4.65 12.58
CA THR A 532 12.04 -3.81 13.19
C THR A 532 11.79 -3.53 14.68
N ILE A 533 10.56 -3.76 15.15
CA ILE A 533 10.11 -3.55 16.54
C ILE A 533 9.46 -4.84 17.07
N TYR A 534 9.55 -5.06 18.37
CA TYR A 534 9.12 -6.30 19.05
C TYR A 534 9.68 -7.58 18.41
N TYR A 535 10.88 -7.49 17.82
CA TYR A 535 11.51 -8.64 17.19
C TYR A 535 12.21 -9.54 18.21
N SER A 536 12.01 -10.84 18.06
CA SER A 536 12.76 -11.89 18.72
C SER A 536 13.05 -13.01 17.73
N ASN A 537 14.16 -13.71 17.92
CA ASN A 537 14.56 -14.80 17.04
C ASN A 537 13.49 -15.91 17.02
N GLY A 538 13.04 -16.31 15.84
CA GLY A 538 12.02 -17.33 15.64
C GLY A 538 10.64 -16.79 15.26
N ILE A 539 10.42 -15.47 15.26
CA ILE A 539 9.19 -14.84 14.73
C ILE A 539 9.00 -15.12 13.24
N GLU A 540 10.09 -15.25 12.49
CA GLU A 540 10.06 -15.50 11.05
C GLU A 540 9.61 -16.93 10.67
N LYS A 541 9.23 -17.74 11.67
CA LYS A 541 8.88 -19.16 11.53
C LYS A 541 7.67 -19.52 12.39
N ALA A 542 6.85 -20.45 11.91
CA ALA A 542 5.78 -21.08 12.66
C ALA A 542 6.05 -22.59 12.83
N PHE A 543 5.84 -23.13 14.04
CA PHE A 543 5.92 -24.57 14.31
C PHE A 543 4.52 -25.15 14.47
N ILE A 544 4.06 -25.87 13.46
CA ILE A 544 2.69 -26.39 13.38
C ILE A 544 2.66 -27.88 13.68
N LYS A 545 1.78 -28.30 14.57
CA LYS A 545 1.63 -29.70 14.97
C LYS A 545 1.19 -30.54 13.77
N LEU A 546 1.91 -31.63 13.50
CA LEU A 546 1.55 -32.58 12.45
C LEU A 546 0.46 -33.54 12.95
N ARG A 547 -0.53 -33.80 12.09
CA ARG A 547 -1.48 -34.91 12.31
C ARG A 547 -0.79 -36.27 12.12
N ALA A 548 -1.43 -37.34 12.57
CA ALA A 548 -0.88 -38.70 12.47
C ALA A 548 -0.59 -39.14 11.02
N ASN A 549 -1.35 -38.61 10.05
CA ASN A 549 -1.16 -38.82 8.62
C ASN A 549 -0.08 -37.92 7.99
N GLY A 550 0.57 -37.04 8.77
CA GLY A 550 1.61 -36.12 8.29
C GLY A 550 1.07 -34.82 7.69
N GLU A 551 -0.24 -34.57 7.74
CA GLU A 551 -0.84 -33.35 7.21
C GLU A 551 -0.70 -32.16 8.18
N ILE A 552 -0.63 -30.96 7.59
CA ILE A 552 -0.71 -29.66 8.27
C ILE A 552 -2.13 -29.14 8.05
N VAL A 553 -2.85 -28.85 9.13
CA VAL A 553 -4.25 -28.43 9.06
C VAL A 553 -4.43 -27.14 9.88
N CYS A 554 -5.09 -26.17 9.28
CA CYS A 554 -5.47 -24.89 9.87
C CYS A 554 -6.65 -25.05 10.84
N GLU A 555 -6.96 -24.00 11.61
CA GLU A 555 -8.08 -24.01 12.56
C GLU A 555 -9.44 -24.21 11.87
N ASP A 556 -9.63 -23.67 10.66
CA ASP A 556 -10.83 -23.85 9.85
C ASP A 556 -10.95 -25.22 9.16
N GLY A 557 -9.91 -26.06 9.28
CA GLY A 557 -9.83 -27.38 8.66
C GLY A 557 -9.18 -27.40 7.28
N SER A 558 -8.83 -26.26 6.69
CA SER A 558 -8.09 -26.18 5.43
C SER A 558 -6.69 -26.79 5.57
N LYS A 559 -6.18 -27.37 4.48
CA LYS A 559 -4.89 -28.08 4.45
C LYS A 559 -3.83 -27.20 3.81
N VAL A 560 -2.70 -27.04 4.49
CA VAL A 560 -1.56 -26.31 3.94
C VAL A 560 -0.77 -27.25 3.03
N GLU A 561 -0.71 -26.92 1.74
CA GLU A 561 0.00 -27.69 0.73
C GLU A 561 0.92 -26.78 -0.10
N GLY A 562 2.16 -27.22 -0.31
CA GLY A 562 3.14 -26.51 -1.14
C GLY A 562 3.42 -25.06 -0.70
N ASP A 563 3.77 -24.23 -1.68
CA ASP A 563 3.85 -22.78 -1.49
C ASP A 563 2.42 -22.20 -1.51
N SER A 564 1.87 -21.88 -0.33
CA SER A 564 0.51 -21.36 -0.18
C SER A 564 0.49 -20.06 0.60
N ILE A 565 -0.59 -19.27 0.43
CA ILE A 565 -0.85 -18.10 1.26
C ILE A 565 -1.73 -18.53 2.42
N VAL A 566 -1.26 -18.33 3.65
CA VAL A 566 -1.94 -18.79 4.87
C VAL A 566 -2.13 -17.60 5.81
N GLU A 567 -3.34 -17.49 6.35
CA GLU A 567 -3.72 -16.48 7.32
C GLU A 567 -3.34 -16.95 8.73
N PHE A 568 -2.53 -16.17 9.43
CA PHE A 568 -2.07 -16.49 10.78
C PHE A 568 -2.52 -15.46 11.82
N LYS A 569 -2.88 -15.93 13.01
CA LYS A 569 -2.90 -15.11 14.24
C LYS A 569 -1.65 -15.34 15.09
N TYR A 570 -1.31 -14.35 15.91
CA TYR A 570 -0.21 -14.43 16.87
C TYR A 570 -0.74 -14.38 18.30
N ILE A 571 -0.30 -15.33 19.13
CA ILE A 571 -0.67 -15.39 20.55
C ILE A 571 0.40 -14.70 21.39
N LEU A 572 0.03 -13.61 22.06
CA LEU A 572 0.88 -12.87 23.00
C LEU A 572 0.91 -13.53 24.38
N ASP A 573 1.42 -14.76 24.43
CA ASP A 573 1.68 -15.47 25.69
C ASP A 573 3.17 -15.78 25.79
N GLU A 574 3.83 -15.14 26.76
CA GLU A 574 5.26 -15.28 26.95
C GLU A 574 5.68 -16.68 27.44
N SER A 575 4.75 -17.43 28.05
CA SER A 575 4.97 -18.79 28.53
C SER A 575 5.13 -19.80 27.39
N ILE A 576 4.57 -19.51 26.21
CA ILE A 576 4.71 -20.36 25.02
C ILE A 576 6.14 -20.24 24.48
N LYS A 577 6.90 -21.35 24.61
CA LYS A 577 8.26 -21.51 24.08
C LYS A 577 8.35 -22.77 23.22
N PRO A 578 9.11 -22.75 22.10
CA PRO A 578 9.80 -21.60 21.52
C PRO A 578 8.84 -20.58 20.90
N VAL A 579 9.32 -19.35 20.66
CA VAL A 579 8.52 -18.23 20.09
C VAL A 579 7.77 -18.64 18.82
N SER A 580 8.37 -19.49 17.98
CA SER A 580 7.76 -20.00 16.75
C SER A 580 6.46 -20.80 16.95
N MET A 581 6.10 -21.21 18.17
CA MET A 581 4.82 -21.86 18.47
C MET A 581 3.65 -20.90 18.70
N ARG A 582 3.94 -19.59 18.80
CA ARG A 582 2.93 -18.54 19.04
C ARG A 582 2.11 -18.19 17.80
N TRP A 583 2.60 -18.53 16.61
CA TRP A 583 1.85 -18.43 15.37
C TRP A 583 0.86 -19.59 15.23
N LYS A 584 -0.42 -19.28 14.97
CA LYS A 584 -1.46 -20.27 14.68
C LYS A 584 -2.08 -20.02 13.30
N PRO A 585 -2.08 -21.03 12.41
CA PRO A 585 -2.67 -20.90 11.09
C PRO A 585 -4.18 -21.03 11.19
N ILE A 586 -4.91 -19.99 10.77
CA ILE A 586 -6.37 -19.95 10.83
C ILE A 586 -6.97 -20.63 9.62
N ARG A 587 -6.50 -20.27 8.42
CA ARG A 587 -6.96 -20.83 7.14
C ARG A 587 -5.97 -20.62 6.01
N VAL A 588 -6.09 -21.42 4.97
CA VAL A 588 -5.47 -21.16 3.67
C VAL A 588 -6.31 -20.14 2.89
N ARG A 589 -5.65 -19.12 2.34
CA ARG A 589 -6.27 -18.07 1.53
C ARG A 589 -6.26 -18.48 0.07
N GLU A 590 -7.16 -19.38 -0.31
CA GLU A 590 -7.28 -19.94 -1.67
C GLU A 590 -7.35 -18.85 -2.76
N ASP A 591 -8.07 -17.77 -2.49
CA ASP A 591 -8.18 -16.59 -3.37
C ASP A 591 -6.81 -16.01 -3.73
N LYS A 592 -5.92 -15.92 -2.73
CA LYS A 592 -4.58 -15.34 -2.84
C LYS A 592 -3.54 -16.34 -3.33
N THR A 593 -3.63 -17.59 -2.87
CA THR A 593 -2.79 -18.70 -3.35
C THR A 593 -2.97 -18.89 -4.86
N ARG A 594 -4.20 -18.78 -5.37
CA ARG A 594 -4.48 -18.83 -6.81
C ARG A 594 -3.76 -17.74 -7.59
N ILE A 595 -3.74 -16.50 -7.10
CA ILE A 595 -3.03 -15.39 -7.74
C ILE A 595 -1.50 -15.65 -7.70
N TYR A 596 -0.97 -16.16 -6.59
CA TYR A 596 0.45 -16.49 -6.46
C TYR A 596 0.88 -17.56 -7.46
N ASN A 597 0.07 -18.60 -7.64
CA ASN A 597 0.33 -19.70 -8.58
C ASN A 597 0.31 -19.25 -10.05
N GLN A 598 -0.27 -18.08 -10.35
CA GLN A 598 -0.20 -17.44 -11.68
C GLN A 598 1.11 -16.65 -11.90
N GLY A 599 2.05 -16.71 -10.95
CA GLY A 599 3.33 -15.99 -10.98
C GLY A 599 3.27 -14.56 -10.44
N GLU A 600 2.15 -14.15 -9.84
CA GLU A 600 1.94 -12.80 -9.31
C GLU A 600 2.05 -12.80 -7.77
N LEU A 601 3.16 -12.28 -7.24
CA LEU A 601 3.30 -12.11 -5.79
C LEU A 601 2.51 -10.89 -5.27
N SER A 602 2.27 -9.87 -6.11
CA SER A 602 1.50 -8.71 -5.68
C SER A 602 0.05 -9.11 -5.38
N LYS A 603 -0.56 -8.48 -4.36
CA LYS A 603 -1.94 -8.76 -3.90
C LYS A 603 -2.17 -10.13 -3.23
N THR A 604 -1.12 -10.90 -2.94
CA THR A 604 -1.24 -12.22 -2.29
C THR A 604 -0.93 -12.14 -0.79
N ALA A 605 0.30 -12.44 -0.38
CA ALA A 605 0.82 -12.18 0.96
C ALA A 605 0.78 -10.68 1.28
N ASN A 606 0.70 -10.33 2.57
CA ASN A 606 0.76 -8.92 2.95
C ASN A 606 2.14 -8.32 2.62
N ASP A 607 2.14 -7.07 2.13
CA ASP A 607 3.34 -6.24 2.06
C ASP A 607 3.94 -6.06 3.45
N LEU A 608 5.26 -5.93 3.54
CA LEU A 608 5.98 -5.71 4.81
C LEU A 608 5.39 -4.54 5.63
N SER A 609 4.96 -3.43 5.01
CA SER A 609 4.34 -2.31 5.74
C SER A 609 3.01 -2.70 6.39
N VAL A 610 2.20 -3.47 5.66
CA VAL A 610 0.90 -3.91 6.17
C VAL A 610 1.10 -4.89 7.32
N ALA A 611 2.04 -5.83 7.16
CA ALA A 611 2.41 -6.77 8.21
C ALA A 611 2.97 -6.07 9.46
N ILE A 612 3.84 -5.06 9.31
CA ILE A 612 4.36 -4.28 10.44
C ILE A 612 3.24 -3.50 11.16
N ASN A 613 2.30 -2.91 10.42
CA ASN A 613 1.17 -2.20 11.04
C ASN A 613 0.27 -3.15 11.84
N ILE A 614 -0.02 -4.34 11.31
CA ILE A 614 -0.76 -5.37 12.04
C ILE A 614 0.04 -5.84 13.26
N TRP A 615 1.36 -6.03 13.11
CA TRP A 615 2.26 -6.42 14.19
C TRP A 615 2.29 -5.41 15.34
N ARG A 616 2.27 -4.10 15.02
CA ARG A 616 2.09 -3.02 16.01
C ARG A 616 0.75 -3.15 16.72
N SER A 617 -0.33 -3.30 15.97
CA SER A 617 -1.68 -3.44 16.53
C SER A 617 -1.83 -4.69 17.40
N ILE A 618 -1.10 -5.78 17.13
CA ILE A 618 -1.05 -6.96 17.99
C ILE A 618 -0.44 -6.60 19.36
N HIS A 619 0.69 -5.88 19.39
CA HIS A 619 1.41 -5.56 20.63
C HIS A 619 0.85 -4.35 21.38
N ASN A 620 0.22 -3.42 20.68
CA ASN A 620 -0.36 -2.20 21.24
C ASN A 620 -1.78 -1.96 20.68
N PRO A 621 -2.76 -2.84 20.98
CA PRO A 621 -4.10 -2.74 20.43
C PRO A 621 -4.89 -1.58 21.04
N VAL A 622 -5.82 -1.03 20.26
CA VAL A 622 -7.00 -0.34 20.78
C VAL A 622 -7.97 -1.43 21.23
N THR A 623 -8.21 -1.58 22.52
CA THR A 623 -9.03 -2.67 23.07
C THR A 623 -10.53 -2.42 22.84
N GLU A 624 -11.34 -3.47 22.97
CA GLU A 624 -12.79 -3.32 22.93
C GLU A 624 -13.29 -2.42 24.08
N ALA A 625 -12.67 -2.50 25.26
CA ALA A 625 -13.01 -1.65 26.41
C ALA A 625 -12.76 -0.16 26.11
N MET A 626 -11.66 0.17 25.43
CA MET A 626 -11.36 1.54 24.97
C MET A 626 -12.42 2.02 23.97
N ILE A 627 -12.73 1.22 22.94
CA ILE A 627 -13.60 1.67 21.83
C ILE A 627 -15.07 1.81 22.25
N ILE A 628 -15.50 1.18 23.34
CA ILE A 628 -16.86 1.33 23.90
C ILE A 628 -16.94 2.31 25.08
N GLY A 629 -15.84 3.00 25.41
CA GLY A 629 -15.79 4.04 26.43
C GLY A 629 -15.77 3.51 27.88
N ASN A 630 -15.29 2.28 28.09
CA ASN A 630 -15.09 1.70 29.43
C ASN A 630 -13.68 1.97 30.00
N GLU A 631 -12.75 2.47 29.19
CA GLU A 631 -11.41 2.93 29.59
C GLU A 631 -11.23 4.41 29.19
N PRO A 632 -10.47 5.20 29.97
CA PRO A 632 -10.28 6.62 29.69
C PRO A 632 -9.50 6.87 28.40
N VAL A 633 -9.82 7.99 27.76
CA VAL A 633 -9.09 8.60 26.64
C VAL A 633 -7.70 9.03 27.13
N PHE A 634 -6.67 8.81 26.31
CA PHE A 634 -5.29 9.21 26.61
C PHE A 634 -5.07 10.68 26.25
N ASN A 635 -4.25 11.40 27.02
CA ASN A 635 -3.66 12.66 26.56
C ASN A 635 -2.41 12.36 25.70
N GLU A 636 -2.08 13.21 24.72
CA GLU A 636 -0.83 13.08 23.96
C GLU A 636 0.39 13.02 24.89
N ASP A 637 0.38 13.81 25.97
CA ASP A 637 1.44 13.90 26.98
C ASP A 637 1.67 12.56 27.72
N ASP A 638 0.65 11.68 27.80
CA ASP A 638 0.79 10.33 28.38
C ASP A 638 1.40 9.32 27.38
N ILE A 639 1.46 9.68 26.08
CA ILE A 639 1.94 8.83 24.97
C ILE A 639 3.34 9.27 24.51
N ILE A 640 3.66 10.55 24.64
CA ILE A 640 4.91 11.17 24.18
C ILE A 640 5.77 11.48 25.40
N ASP A 641 6.97 10.92 25.43
CA ASP A 641 7.97 11.18 26.48
C ASP A 641 8.39 12.68 26.38
N ASP A 642 7.80 13.52 27.24
CA ASP A 642 7.76 15.00 27.23
C ASP A 642 9.13 15.72 27.22
N GLU A 643 10.24 14.96 27.27
CA GLU A 643 11.59 15.51 27.40
C GLU A 643 12.53 15.22 26.22
N LYS A 644 12.09 14.48 25.19
CA LYS A 644 13.02 14.07 24.12
C LYS A 644 13.35 15.21 23.14
N LEU A 645 14.51 15.83 23.36
CA LEU A 645 15.24 16.58 22.33
C LEU A 645 15.41 15.74 21.06
N LEU A 646 15.48 16.40 19.89
CA LEU A 646 15.65 15.72 18.61
C LEU A 646 16.89 14.80 18.64
N GLU A 647 16.66 13.48 18.60
CA GLU A 647 17.70 12.44 18.55
C GLU A 647 18.00 12.02 17.10
N THR A 648 19.11 11.32 16.91
CA THR A 648 19.53 10.85 15.57
C THR A 648 18.57 9.86 14.92
N ASP A 649 17.84 9.09 15.73
CA ASP A 649 16.92 8.04 15.27
C ASP A 649 15.48 8.56 15.09
N ASP A 650 15.24 9.85 15.37
CA ASP A 650 13.92 10.45 15.26
C ASP A 650 13.45 10.63 13.80
N ILE A 651 12.13 10.77 13.63
CA ILE A 651 11.54 11.16 12.35
C ILE A 651 11.12 12.63 12.46
N TYR A 652 11.92 13.53 11.89
CA TYR A 652 11.64 14.97 11.91
C TYR A 652 10.48 15.38 10.99
N TYR A 653 10.33 14.71 9.84
CA TYR A 653 9.28 15.00 8.85
C TYR A 653 8.30 13.83 8.72
N SER A 654 7.15 13.90 9.37
CA SER A 654 6.02 12.97 9.23
C SER A 654 4.87 13.61 8.43
N ARG A 655 5.12 13.94 7.17
CA ARG A 655 4.06 14.56 6.33
C ARG A 655 3.01 13.52 5.95
N ASN A 656 1.89 13.51 6.67
CA ASN A 656 0.70 12.73 6.31
C ASN A 656 -0.17 13.45 5.25
N ILE A 657 0.04 14.77 5.06
CA ILE A 657 -0.73 15.61 4.14
C ILE A 657 0.17 16.05 2.96
N PRO A 658 -0.30 15.95 1.69
CA PRO A 658 0.38 16.52 0.54
C PRO A 658 0.59 18.02 0.69
N ARG A 659 1.74 18.52 0.24
CA ARG A 659 2.14 19.91 0.48
C ARG A 659 1.12 20.91 -0.05
N GLU A 660 0.54 20.65 -1.21
CA GLU A 660 -0.46 21.50 -1.86
C GLU A 660 -1.80 21.55 -1.11
N ALA A 661 -2.09 20.55 -0.27
CA ALA A 661 -3.29 20.46 0.54
C ALA A 661 -3.14 21.10 1.94
N MET A 662 -1.91 21.45 2.36
CA MET A 662 -1.62 22.07 3.65
C MET A 662 -2.22 23.48 3.77
N LEU A 663 -2.71 23.83 4.96
CA LEU A 663 -3.15 25.16 5.35
C LEU A 663 -2.01 26.19 5.34
N SER A 664 -0.80 25.74 5.61
CA SER A 664 0.46 26.51 5.61
C SER A 664 1.13 26.62 4.23
N TYR A 665 0.45 26.21 3.14
CA TYR A 665 1.05 26.09 1.81
C TYR A 665 1.70 27.39 1.29
N HIS A 666 0.98 28.51 1.31
CA HIS A 666 1.47 29.77 0.70
C HIS A 666 2.63 30.38 1.50
N MET A 667 2.62 30.28 2.83
CA MET A 667 3.78 30.59 3.68
C MET A 667 4.99 29.76 3.29
N HIS A 668 4.83 28.44 3.21
CA HIS A 668 5.92 27.56 2.79
C HIS A 668 6.42 27.88 1.38
N GLN A 669 5.54 28.30 0.47
CA GLN A 669 5.91 28.73 -0.87
C GLN A 669 6.72 30.03 -0.83
N PHE A 670 6.29 31.03 -0.07
CA PHE A 670 7.03 32.28 0.14
C PHE A 670 8.41 32.03 0.77
N HIS A 671 8.51 31.24 1.84
CA HIS A 671 9.80 30.87 2.44
C HIS A 671 10.71 30.19 1.42
N ASN A 672 10.17 29.28 0.62
CA ASN A 672 10.95 28.52 -0.35
C ASN A 672 11.36 29.32 -1.58
N GLN A 673 10.44 30.05 -2.20
CA GLN A 673 10.65 30.72 -3.49
C GLN A 673 11.07 32.18 -3.33
N GLY A 674 10.57 32.88 -2.32
CA GLY A 674 11.00 34.24 -1.98
C GLY A 674 12.31 34.23 -1.19
N ILE A 675 12.29 33.74 0.05
CA ILE A 675 13.44 33.85 0.96
C ILE A 675 14.61 32.95 0.53
N LYS A 676 14.43 31.63 0.53
CA LYS A 676 15.53 30.71 0.29
C LYS A 676 16.16 30.89 -1.09
N SER A 677 15.36 31.02 -2.14
CA SER A 677 15.91 31.19 -3.50
C SER A 677 16.72 32.48 -3.64
N MET A 678 16.28 33.57 -3.02
CA MET A 678 17.06 34.81 -2.92
C MET A 678 18.39 34.56 -2.19
N LEU A 679 18.37 33.95 -1.00
CA LEU A 679 19.57 33.71 -0.19
C LEU A 679 20.62 32.85 -0.94
N TYR A 680 20.21 31.76 -1.58
CA TYR A 680 21.16 30.94 -2.36
C TYR A 680 21.69 31.68 -3.60
N ALA A 681 20.99 32.69 -4.11
CA ALA A 681 21.44 33.53 -5.22
C ALA A 681 22.42 34.65 -4.80
N LYS A 682 22.37 35.12 -3.55
CA LYS A 682 23.19 36.25 -3.05
C LYS A 682 24.73 36.05 -3.11
N PRO A 683 25.32 34.89 -2.73
CA PRO A 683 26.79 34.75 -2.75
C PRO A 683 27.40 34.99 -4.14
N LYS A 684 28.38 35.88 -4.26
CA LYS A 684 28.99 36.22 -5.56
C LYS A 684 29.73 35.04 -6.21
N ILE A 685 30.32 34.15 -5.41
CA ILE A 685 31.10 32.99 -5.89
C ILE A 685 30.36 31.69 -5.57
N LYS A 686 29.86 31.01 -6.61
CA LYS A 686 29.13 29.73 -6.52
C LYS A 686 30.09 28.53 -6.62
N GLY A 687 31.00 28.45 -5.66
CA GLY A 687 31.99 27.37 -5.57
C GLY A 687 31.47 26.18 -4.78
N ASN A 688 32.15 25.88 -3.67
CA ASN A 688 31.75 24.83 -2.73
C ASN A 688 30.77 25.41 -1.70
N LEU A 689 29.67 24.70 -1.45
CA LEU A 689 28.67 24.99 -0.44
C LEU A 689 28.71 23.93 0.66
N ILE A 690 28.65 24.34 1.92
CA ILE A 690 28.29 23.46 3.03
C ILE A 690 26.91 23.86 3.56
N GLU A 691 26.03 22.89 3.72
CA GLU A 691 24.70 23.05 4.30
C GLU A 691 24.67 22.35 5.66
N LEU A 692 24.54 23.14 6.73
CA LEU A 692 24.43 22.66 8.10
C LEU A 692 22.96 22.45 8.44
N ALA A 693 22.64 21.32 9.09
CA ALA A 693 21.27 20.86 9.32
C ALA A 693 20.45 20.77 8.02
N CYS A 694 20.99 20.06 7.03
CA CYS A 694 20.47 20.05 5.65
C CYS A 694 19.13 19.30 5.47
N GLY A 695 18.64 18.65 6.52
CA GLY A 695 17.44 17.81 6.51
C GLY A 695 17.50 16.76 5.40
N GLN A 696 16.37 16.53 4.75
CA GLN A 696 16.27 15.60 3.61
C GLN A 696 16.87 16.16 2.29
N GLY A 697 17.70 17.20 2.35
CA GLY A 697 18.19 17.90 1.15
C GLY A 697 17.08 18.66 0.41
N GLY A 698 16.18 19.32 1.14
CA GLY A 698 15.05 20.08 0.58
C GLY A 698 15.46 21.24 -0.33
N ASP A 699 16.67 21.77 -0.14
CA ASP A 699 17.22 22.90 -0.87
C ASP A 699 18.06 22.53 -2.10
N MET A 700 18.16 21.22 -2.39
CA MET A 700 18.92 20.67 -3.51
C MET A 700 18.66 21.34 -4.86
N SER A 701 17.40 21.68 -5.12
CA SER A 701 17.04 22.36 -6.36
C SER A 701 17.71 23.71 -6.54
N ARG A 702 17.93 24.43 -5.42
CA ARG A 702 18.56 25.75 -5.37
C ARG A 702 20.07 25.65 -5.49
N TRP A 703 20.65 24.60 -4.93
CA TRP A 703 22.10 24.37 -5.04
C TRP A 703 22.50 24.17 -6.50
N PHE A 704 21.79 23.31 -7.23
CA PHE A 704 22.12 23.09 -8.65
C PHE A 704 21.72 24.29 -9.53
N SER A 705 20.56 24.92 -9.29
CA SER A 705 20.07 25.99 -10.16
C SER A 705 20.92 27.26 -10.09
N ASN A 706 21.55 27.51 -8.94
CA ASN A 706 22.49 28.60 -8.74
C ASN A 706 23.93 28.24 -9.16
N GLY A 707 24.17 27.02 -9.66
CA GLY A 707 25.47 26.63 -10.20
C GLY A 707 26.57 26.39 -9.16
N TYR A 708 26.22 25.98 -7.93
CA TYR A 708 27.22 25.49 -6.98
C TYR A 708 27.89 24.21 -7.53
N LYS A 709 29.20 24.09 -7.31
CA LYS A 709 30.01 22.99 -7.89
C LYS A 709 29.99 21.73 -7.04
N PHE A 710 30.15 21.91 -5.74
CA PHE A 710 30.16 20.85 -4.74
C PHE A 710 29.30 21.25 -3.54
N VAL A 711 28.52 20.31 -3.01
CA VAL A 711 27.72 20.49 -1.80
C VAL A 711 28.03 19.37 -0.80
N LEU A 712 28.38 19.77 0.43
CA LEU A 712 28.38 18.89 1.59
C LEU A 712 27.18 19.25 2.47
N GLY A 713 26.21 18.34 2.61
CA GLY A 713 25.12 18.48 3.57
C GLY A 713 25.41 17.68 4.84
N ILE A 714 25.14 18.24 6.01
CA ILE A 714 25.24 17.54 7.29
C ILE A 714 23.92 17.66 8.03
N ASP A 715 23.42 16.56 8.59
CA ASP A 715 22.19 16.57 9.39
C ASP A 715 22.33 15.65 10.60
N LEU A 716 21.69 16.01 11.72
CA LEU A 716 21.72 15.17 12.92
C LEU A 716 20.91 13.88 12.72
N VAL A 717 19.79 13.96 11.99
CA VAL A 717 18.82 12.87 11.91
C VAL A 717 19.22 11.89 10.81
N LYS A 718 19.51 10.65 11.20
CA LYS A 718 19.97 9.59 10.29
C LYS A 718 18.99 9.32 9.16
N ASN A 719 17.70 9.27 9.49
CA ASN A 719 16.64 9.02 8.53
C ASN A 719 16.55 10.14 7.45
N ASN A 720 16.98 11.37 7.74
CA ASN A 720 17.02 12.43 6.75
C ASN A 720 18.07 12.17 5.65
N ILE A 721 19.12 11.41 5.95
CA ILE A 721 20.21 11.11 5.01
C ILE A 721 19.97 9.78 4.27
N TYR A 722 19.73 8.71 5.02
CA TYR A 722 19.80 7.32 4.53
C TYR A 722 18.48 6.80 3.93
N ASN A 723 17.34 7.40 4.27
CA ASN A 723 16.02 6.87 3.91
C ASN A 723 15.84 6.66 2.39
N PRO A 724 15.33 5.50 1.95
CA PRO A 724 15.29 5.14 0.53
C PRO A 724 14.25 5.93 -0.27
N ARG A 725 13.24 6.48 0.38
CA ARG A 725 12.13 7.19 -0.28
C ARG A 725 12.31 8.70 -0.26
N SER A 726 12.66 9.25 0.90
CA SER A 726 12.70 10.70 1.12
C SER A 726 14.05 11.24 1.56
N GLY A 727 15.04 10.38 1.85
CA GLY A 727 16.36 10.80 2.32
C GLY A 727 17.17 11.55 1.26
N ALA A 728 18.17 12.31 1.71
CA ALA A 728 18.97 13.20 0.88
C ALA A 728 19.62 12.48 -0.32
N TYR A 729 20.18 11.28 -0.11
CA TYR A 729 20.76 10.48 -1.19
C TYR A 729 19.73 9.99 -2.22
N SER A 730 18.56 9.54 -1.76
CA SER A 730 17.46 9.14 -2.66
C SER A 730 17.01 10.31 -3.54
N ARG A 731 16.84 11.50 -2.94
CA ARG A 731 16.48 12.72 -3.67
C ARG A 731 17.56 13.14 -4.68
N MET A 732 18.85 13.04 -4.31
CA MET A 732 19.97 13.34 -5.20
C MET A 732 19.96 12.43 -6.43
N LEU A 733 19.84 11.12 -6.23
CA LEU A 733 19.83 10.15 -7.32
C LEU A 733 18.61 10.34 -8.24
N ASN A 734 17.44 10.62 -7.67
CA ASN A 734 16.22 10.92 -8.43
C ASN A 734 16.32 12.25 -9.19
N GLY A 735 16.82 13.30 -8.55
CA GLY A 735 17.06 14.61 -9.15
C GLY A 735 18.01 14.51 -10.34
N ARG A 736 19.11 13.77 -10.19
CA ARG A 736 20.04 13.45 -11.28
C ARG A 736 19.35 12.70 -12.41
N ASN A 737 18.62 11.64 -12.13
CA ASN A 737 17.94 10.86 -13.17
C ASN A 737 16.97 11.72 -13.98
N ASN A 738 16.23 12.61 -13.31
CA ASN A 738 15.35 13.58 -13.97
C ASN A 738 16.12 14.62 -14.78
N PHE A 739 17.26 15.10 -14.28
CA PHE A 739 18.14 16.02 -15.01
C PHE A 739 18.68 15.39 -16.29
N VAL A 740 19.20 14.16 -16.21
CA VAL A 740 19.74 13.43 -17.36
C VAL A 740 18.66 13.27 -18.43
N LYS A 741 17.46 12.79 -18.06
CA LYS A 741 16.33 12.61 -19.00
C LYS A 741 15.91 13.91 -19.69
N LYS A 742 15.94 15.05 -19.00
CA LYS A 742 15.55 16.35 -19.57
C LYS A 742 16.61 16.94 -20.49
N ASN A 743 17.87 16.56 -20.30
CA ASN A 743 19.03 17.17 -20.97
C ASN A 743 19.74 16.19 -21.92
N GLU A 744 19.09 15.11 -22.36
CA GLU A 744 19.69 14.10 -23.25
C GLU A 744 20.24 14.70 -24.57
N ASN A 745 19.73 15.87 -24.99
CA ASN A 745 20.14 16.60 -26.19
C ASN A 745 20.96 17.88 -25.92
N SER A 746 21.45 18.10 -24.68
CA SER A 746 22.17 19.30 -24.26
C SER A 746 23.68 19.04 -24.12
N ASN A 747 24.50 19.94 -24.66
CA ASN A 747 25.96 19.92 -24.50
C ASN A 747 26.45 20.38 -23.10
N LYS A 748 25.55 20.80 -22.20
CA LYS A 748 25.86 21.17 -20.80
C LYS A 748 25.40 20.06 -19.86
N LEU A 749 26.35 19.19 -19.47
CA LEU A 749 26.10 17.92 -18.77
C LEU A 749 26.66 17.87 -17.34
N GLU A 750 26.81 19.01 -16.67
CA GLU A 750 27.36 19.04 -15.31
C GLU A 750 26.24 19.19 -14.27
N PHE A 751 25.96 18.08 -13.56
CA PHE A 751 25.08 18.09 -12.39
C PHE A 751 25.95 18.22 -11.16
N THR A 752 25.67 19.20 -10.29
CA THR A 752 26.40 19.47 -9.03
C THR A 752 26.71 18.21 -8.24
N ASP A 753 27.96 18.07 -7.79
CA ASP A 753 28.35 16.95 -6.94
C ASP A 753 27.90 17.21 -5.51
N MET A 754 27.24 16.21 -4.91
CA MET A 754 26.60 16.33 -3.60
C MET A 754 26.90 15.10 -2.77
N VAL A 755 27.19 15.31 -1.49
CA VAL A 755 27.38 14.26 -0.49
C VAL A 755 26.77 14.69 0.84
N PHE A 756 26.33 13.71 1.61
CA PHE A 756 25.60 13.95 2.85
C PHE A 756 26.14 13.08 3.98
N ALA A 757 26.28 13.66 5.17
CA ALA A 757 26.75 12.98 6.36
C ALA A 757 25.76 13.16 7.51
N VAL A 758 25.68 12.15 8.37
CA VAL A 758 25.03 12.28 9.69
C VAL A 758 26.03 12.90 10.65
N GLY A 759 25.66 13.99 11.32
CA GLY A 759 26.54 14.62 12.28
C GLY A 759 25.92 15.77 13.08
N ASP A 760 26.39 15.91 14.31
CA ASP A 760 26.12 17.06 15.18
C ASP A 760 26.99 18.25 14.76
N CYS A 761 26.36 19.27 14.17
CA CYS A 761 27.05 20.45 13.65
C CYS A 761 27.67 21.36 14.72
N SER A 762 27.46 21.07 16.02
CA SER A 762 28.18 21.73 17.12
C SER A 762 29.58 21.13 17.35
N LYS A 763 29.82 19.91 16.86
CA LYS A 763 31.10 19.18 17.00
C LYS A 763 31.93 19.28 15.73
N SER A 764 33.24 19.07 15.84
CA SER A 764 34.18 19.28 14.72
C SER A 764 33.85 18.44 13.48
N ILE A 765 33.54 19.12 12.37
CA ILE A 765 33.23 18.52 11.06
C ILE A 765 34.50 18.05 10.36
N ILE A 766 35.58 18.83 10.43
CA ILE A 766 36.84 18.58 9.71
C ILE A 766 37.50 17.29 10.19
N THR A 767 37.44 17.00 11.49
CA THR A 767 38.00 15.77 12.09
C THR A 767 37.06 14.56 11.98
N GLY A 768 35.79 14.79 11.61
CA GLY A 768 34.73 13.78 11.63
C GLY A 768 34.18 13.46 13.02
N ASP A 769 34.53 14.23 14.05
CA ASP A 769 34.03 14.01 15.42
C ASP A 769 32.53 14.28 15.54
N CYS A 770 31.95 15.08 14.64
CA CYS A 770 30.50 15.28 14.55
C CYS A 770 29.70 13.99 14.36
N SER A 771 30.31 12.93 13.81
CA SER A 771 29.64 11.67 13.49
C SER A 771 29.98 10.52 14.44
N LYS A 772 30.73 10.81 15.52
CA LYS A 772 31.14 9.81 16.52
C LYS A 772 30.17 9.73 17.70
N ASN A 773 29.98 8.53 18.25
CA ASN A 773 29.07 8.25 19.37
C ASN A 773 27.71 8.95 19.22
N ILE A 774 27.08 8.79 18.05
CA ILE A 774 25.91 9.58 17.66
C ILE A 774 24.68 8.71 17.40
N ILE A 775 24.83 7.47 16.93
CA ILE A 775 23.71 6.56 16.66
C ILE A 775 23.60 5.49 17.75
N LYS A 776 22.39 4.98 18.04
CA LYS A 776 22.20 3.89 19.01
C LYS A 776 22.31 2.52 18.33
N ASP A 777 23.02 1.59 18.95
CA ASP A 777 23.03 0.18 18.54
C ASP A 777 21.76 -0.56 19.01
N SER A 778 21.64 -1.86 18.69
CA SER A 778 20.49 -2.68 19.10
C SER A 778 20.33 -2.83 20.62
N ASN A 779 21.37 -2.49 21.40
CA ASN A 779 21.37 -2.52 22.85
C ASN A 779 21.21 -1.12 23.46
N GLY A 780 21.00 -0.08 22.64
CA GLY A 780 20.84 1.31 23.07
C GLY A 780 22.15 2.08 23.33
N ASN A 781 23.32 1.50 23.05
CA ASN A 781 24.60 2.18 23.26
C ASN A 781 24.92 3.11 22.09
N PHE A 782 25.47 4.29 22.38
CA PHE A 782 25.94 5.22 21.36
C PHE A 782 27.21 4.70 20.67
N ILE A 783 27.20 4.67 19.33
CA ILE A 783 28.31 4.26 18.48
C ILE A 783 28.51 5.28 17.33
N ASP A 784 29.62 5.15 16.62
CA ASP A 784 29.93 5.98 15.44
C ASP A 784 29.04 5.64 14.23
N ASP A 785 28.62 6.66 13.48
CA ASP A 785 28.17 6.47 12.11
C ASP A 785 29.40 6.34 11.19
N LYS A 786 29.90 5.10 11.09
CA LYS A 786 31.17 4.80 10.39
C LYS A 786 31.22 5.31 8.96
N ASP A 787 30.10 5.24 8.24
CA ASP A 787 29.96 5.73 6.88
C ASP A 787 30.20 7.24 6.81
N SER A 788 29.58 8.03 7.69
CA SER A 788 29.78 9.49 7.75
C SER A 788 31.18 9.87 8.20
N VAL A 789 31.74 9.18 9.21
CA VAL A 789 33.13 9.39 9.65
C VAL A 789 34.11 9.18 8.49
N ASN A 790 33.91 8.10 7.72
CA ASN A 790 34.76 7.80 6.57
C ASN A 790 34.59 8.81 5.44
N LEU A 791 33.35 9.22 5.13
CA LEU A 791 33.05 10.25 4.14
C LEU A 791 33.77 11.57 4.46
N LEU A 792 33.64 12.06 5.70
CA LEU A 792 34.25 13.32 6.12
C LEU A 792 35.79 13.23 6.06
N LYS A 793 36.38 12.09 6.45
CA LYS A 793 37.82 11.86 6.26
C LYS A 793 38.25 11.93 4.80
N ILE A 794 37.46 11.39 3.87
CA ILE A 794 37.76 11.45 2.42
C ILE A 794 37.70 12.91 1.94
N ILE A 795 36.71 13.68 2.38
CA ILE A 795 36.51 15.08 1.95
C ILE A 795 37.63 15.99 2.47
N PHE A 796 38.05 15.81 3.73
CA PHE A 796 38.96 16.73 4.42
C PHE A 796 40.43 16.28 4.48
N ASN A 797 40.78 15.09 3.99
CA ASN A 797 42.17 14.65 3.87
C ASN A 797 42.65 14.63 2.41
N LYS A 798 43.98 14.59 2.24
CA LYS A 798 44.57 14.39 0.91
C LYS A 798 44.23 12.99 0.40
N LYS A 799 43.96 12.90 -0.91
CA LYS A 799 43.67 11.66 -1.62
C LYS A 799 44.77 10.62 -1.38
N ASN A 800 44.40 9.45 -0.86
CA ASN A 800 45.32 8.32 -0.70
C ASN A 800 45.45 7.51 -2.01
N SER A 801 46.61 6.90 -2.24
CA SER A 801 46.91 6.11 -3.45
C SER A 801 46.08 4.82 -3.59
N GLY A 802 45.43 4.36 -2.52
CA GLY A 802 44.56 3.18 -2.49
C GLY A 802 43.05 3.49 -2.52
N GLU A 803 42.64 4.76 -2.68
CA GLU A 803 41.23 5.12 -2.75
C GLU A 803 40.58 4.68 -4.06
N GLU A 804 39.39 4.08 -3.96
CA GLU A 804 38.61 3.65 -5.10
C GLU A 804 38.30 4.81 -6.05
N LYS A 805 38.32 4.54 -7.36
CA LYS A 805 38.22 5.57 -8.41
C LYS A 805 36.98 6.46 -8.28
N TYR A 806 35.86 5.91 -7.82
CA TYR A 806 34.61 6.64 -7.69
C TYR A 806 34.61 7.69 -6.56
N TYR A 807 35.52 7.62 -5.58
CA TYR A 807 35.72 8.66 -4.55
C TYR A 807 36.51 9.87 -5.05
N SER A 808 37.16 9.79 -6.22
CA SER A 808 38.00 10.86 -6.74
C SER A 808 37.28 12.19 -6.99
N HIS A 809 35.95 12.16 -7.13
CA HIS A 809 35.11 13.35 -7.30
C HIS A 809 34.95 14.18 -6.02
N ILE A 810 35.16 13.57 -4.85
CA ILE A 810 34.91 14.21 -3.55
C ILE A 810 36.15 14.25 -2.65
N ALA A 811 37.16 13.43 -2.94
CA ALA A 811 38.38 13.33 -2.15
C ALA A 811 39.14 14.67 -2.11
N GLY A 812 39.45 15.15 -0.90
CA GLY A 812 40.21 16.37 -0.67
C GLY A 812 39.51 17.68 -1.05
N VAL A 813 38.24 17.65 -1.48
CA VAL A 813 37.51 18.87 -1.88
C VAL A 813 37.37 19.86 -0.71
N GLY A 814 37.23 19.34 0.51
CA GLY A 814 37.11 20.13 1.74
C GLY A 814 38.38 20.87 2.14
N LEU A 815 39.56 20.43 1.67
CA LEU A 815 40.84 21.14 1.91
C LEU A 815 40.85 22.54 1.32
N ASN A 816 40.08 22.77 0.25
CA ASN A 816 39.95 24.07 -0.38
C ASN A 816 38.99 25.00 0.36
N LYS A 817 38.37 24.57 1.48
CA LYS A 817 37.33 25.32 2.19
C LYS A 817 36.10 25.65 1.31
N PHE A 818 35.10 26.26 1.93
CA PHE A 818 33.81 26.55 1.32
C PHE A 818 33.67 28.05 1.01
N ASN A 819 33.03 28.34 -0.12
CA ASN A 819 32.68 29.72 -0.50
C ASN A 819 31.41 30.18 0.22
N THR A 820 30.55 29.23 0.56
CA THR A 820 29.24 29.48 1.15
C THR A 820 28.96 28.45 2.24
N CYS A 821 28.44 28.93 3.36
CA CYS A 821 27.88 28.12 4.43
C CYS A 821 26.41 28.52 4.61
N ALA A 822 25.50 27.56 4.66
CA ALA A 822 24.08 27.79 4.83
C ALA A 822 23.55 27.03 6.06
N CYS A 823 22.61 27.64 6.78
CA CYS A 823 21.87 27.00 7.88
C CYS A 823 20.42 27.52 7.87
N MET A 824 19.52 26.75 7.26
CA MET A 824 18.12 27.16 7.05
C MET A 824 17.20 26.63 8.16
N PHE A 825 16.57 27.52 8.93
CA PHE A 825 15.59 27.17 9.98
C PHE A 825 16.13 26.15 11.00
N SER A 826 17.37 26.35 11.44
CA SER A 826 18.01 25.43 12.40
C SER A 826 19.01 26.11 13.34
N THR A 827 19.23 27.42 13.19
CA THR A 827 20.17 28.15 14.07
C THR A 827 19.75 28.09 15.54
N HIS A 828 18.44 28.05 15.80
CA HIS A 828 17.88 27.92 17.15
C HIS A 828 18.39 26.67 17.91
N TYR A 829 18.69 25.55 17.25
CA TYR A 829 19.13 24.34 17.97
C TYR A 829 20.49 24.51 18.66
N PHE A 830 21.31 25.47 18.21
CA PHE A 830 22.65 25.71 18.78
C PHE A 830 22.65 26.65 19.97
N PHE A 831 21.52 27.30 20.29
CA PHE A 831 21.37 28.22 21.43
C PHE A 831 21.12 27.50 22.77
N LYS A 832 21.19 26.17 22.78
CA LYS A 832 21.08 25.35 24.00
C LYS A 832 22.10 25.72 25.06
N SER A 833 23.36 25.91 24.67
CA SER A 833 24.45 26.28 25.57
C SER A 833 25.54 27.03 24.83
N GLU A 834 26.39 27.73 25.57
CA GLU A 834 27.54 28.43 25.01
C GLU A 834 28.47 27.49 24.23
N ASP A 835 28.80 26.32 24.77
CA ASP A 835 29.67 25.35 24.10
C ASP A 835 29.09 24.89 22.75
N THR A 836 27.77 24.70 22.69
CA THR A 836 27.07 24.28 21.48
C THR A 836 27.15 25.37 20.40
N LEU A 837 26.87 26.63 20.77
CA LEU A 837 26.93 27.77 19.85
C LEU A 837 28.37 28.05 19.40
N ASN A 838 29.32 28.04 20.33
CA ASN A 838 30.74 28.25 20.05
C ASN A 838 31.28 27.16 19.12
N GLY A 839 30.90 25.90 19.34
CA GLY A 839 31.26 24.79 18.46
C GLY A 839 30.71 24.96 17.04
N PHE A 840 29.44 25.35 16.92
CA PHE A 840 28.79 25.64 15.65
C PHE A 840 29.46 26.80 14.89
N LEU A 841 29.70 27.93 15.54
CA LEU A 841 30.35 29.10 14.93
C LEU A 841 31.82 28.82 14.57
N ARG A 842 32.54 28.03 15.38
CA ARG A 842 33.90 27.57 15.08
C ARG A 842 33.94 26.72 13.80
N ASN A 843 32.96 25.83 13.62
CA ASN A 843 32.82 25.07 12.39
C ASN A 843 32.62 26.00 11.19
N ILE A 844 31.63 26.91 11.23
CA ILE A 844 31.37 27.86 10.14
C ILE A 844 32.63 28.64 9.78
N SER A 845 33.27 29.22 10.79
CA SER A 845 34.46 30.05 10.67
C SER A 845 35.66 29.31 10.08
N SER A 846 35.90 28.06 10.49
CA SER A 846 37.03 27.24 10.01
C SER A 846 36.81 26.71 8.59
N LEU A 847 35.57 26.38 8.25
CA LEU A 847 35.15 25.83 6.97
C LEU A 847 35.06 26.89 5.86
N LEU A 848 34.81 28.16 6.19
CA LEU A 848 34.72 29.24 5.20
C LEU A 848 36.10 29.73 4.73
N LYS A 849 36.18 30.06 3.45
CA LYS A 849 37.25 30.88 2.89
C LYS A 849 37.17 32.31 3.42
N LYS A 850 38.29 33.04 3.35
CA LYS A 850 38.26 34.49 3.44
C LYS A 850 37.29 35.06 2.41
N ASP A 851 36.50 36.06 2.80
CA ASP A 851 35.39 36.63 2.04
C ASP A 851 34.26 35.64 1.70
N GLY A 852 34.25 34.44 2.30
CA GLY A 852 33.16 33.50 2.21
C GLY A 852 31.92 33.99 2.95
N VAL A 853 30.75 33.51 2.54
CA VAL A 853 29.46 33.98 3.07
C VAL A 853 28.81 32.88 3.92
N PHE A 854 28.37 33.23 5.12
CA PHE A 854 27.46 32.43 5.94
C PHE A 854 26.08 33.07 5.92
N PHE A 855 25.03 32.34 5.55
CA PHE A 855 23.67 32.85 5.69
C PHE A 855 22.78 31.87 6.43
N CYS A 856 21.86 32.40 7.23
CA CYS A 856 20.97 31.62 8.06
C CYS A 856 19.57 32.22 8.19
N THR A 857 18.62 31.39 8.61
CA THR A 857 17.26 31.81 8.96
C THR A 857 16.84 31.24 10.31
N PHE A 858 16.10 32.03 11.07
CA PHE A 858 15.60 31.67 12.40
C PHE A 858 14.42 32.55 12.81
N MET A 859 13.68 32.14 13.83
CA MET A 859 12.69 33.01 14.48
C MET A 859 13.40 34.06 15.34
N ASP A 860 13.05 35.31 15.11
CA ASP A 860 13.61 36.47 15.80
C ASP A 860 13.08 36.52 17.25
N GLY A 861 13.98 36.38 18.21
CA GLY A 861 13.63 36.19 19.62
C GLY A 861 12.80 37.31 20.21
N LYS A 862 13.17 38.56 19.91
CA LYS A 862 12.40 39.75 20.35
C LYS A 862 10.99 39.72 19.78
N SER A 863 10.85 39.35 18.51
CA SER A 863 9.53 39.25 17.86
C SER A 863 8.65 38.17 18.48
N VAL A 864 9.22 37.00 18.76
CA VAL A 864 8.51 35.88 19.42
C VAL A 864 8.10 36.25 20.84
N GLU A 865 9.03 36.79 21.63
CA GLU A 865 8.74 37.23 23.00
C GLU A 865 7.64 38.30 23.03
N ASN A 866 7.70 39.30 22.16
CA ASN A 866 6.63 40.30 22.02
C ASN A 866 5.28 39.67 21.67
N ALA A 867 5.25 38.67 20.78
CA ALA A 867 4.01 37.98 20.42
C ALA A 867 3.43 37.18 21.60
N LEU A 868 4.28 36.51 22.38
CA LEU A 868 3.88 35.82 23.62
C LEU A 868 3.39 36.81 24.70
N TYR A 869 4.07 37.95 24.88
CA TYR A 869 3.60 38.97 25.82
C TYR A 869 2.26 39.58 25.40
N ALA A 870 2.06 39.81 24.10
CA ALA A 870 0.81 40.35 23.56
C ALA A 870 -0.38 39.37 23.68
N SER A 871 -0.13 38.05 23.70
CA SER A 871 -1.20 37.07 23.92
C SER A 871 -1.68 36.99 25.38
N GLY A 872 -0.94 37.59 26.32
CA GLY A 872 -1.29 37.61 27.74
C GLY A 872 -1.03 36.29 28.46
N GLY A 873 -0.26 35.36 27.86
CA GLY A 873 0.06 34.06 28.42
C GLY A 873 1.37 33.47 27.89
N ASP A 874 1.49 32.15 28.00
CA ASP A 874 2.67 31.38 27.53
C ASP A 874 2.47 30.76 26.15
N ILE A 875 1.33 30.99 25.51
CA ILE A 875 0.97 30.42 24.22
C ILE A 875 0.61 31.55 23.24
N VAL A 876 1.15 31.47 22.04
CA VAL A 876 0.69 32.23 20.87
C VAL A 876 0.45 31.26 19.73
N GLU A 877 -0.70 31.38 19.07
CA GLU A 877 -1.10 30.42 18.06
C GLU A 877 -1.92 31.05 16.93
N GLY A 878 -1.98 30.33 15.81
CA GLY A 878 -2.77 30.69 14.65
C GLY A 878 -3.67 29.54 14.21
N LYS A 879 -4.99 29.74 14.31
CA LYS A 879 -5.99 28.76 13.87
C LYS A 879 -6.80 29.27 12.67
N LYS A 880 -7.21 28.34 11.80
CA LYS A 880 -8.09 28.64 10.66
C LYS A 880 -9.47 28.05 10.84
N ASN A 881 -10.49 28.83 10.52
CA ASN A 881 -11.86 28.36 10.44
C ASN A 881 -12.08 27.55 9.16
N LEU A 882 -12.35 26.26 9.30
CA LEU A 882 -12.60 25.35 8.17
C LEU A 882 -14.07 25.00 8.01
N TYR A 883 -14.89 25.34 9.01
CA TYR A 883 -16.31 25.04 9.04
C TYR A 883 -17.11 26.35 9.08
N GLU A 884 -18.36 26.28 8.63
CA GLU A 884 -19.22 27.46 8.51
C GLU A 884 -19.75 27.99 9.84
N ASN A 885 -19.73 27.16 10.89
CA ASN A 885 -20.12 27.58 12.24
C ASN A 885 -18.89 28.21 12.92
N ILE A 886 -19.02 29.48 13.27
CA ILE A 886 -18.02 30.26 14.01
C ILE A 886 -18.13 29.86 15.49
N ASP A 887 -17.60 28.69 15.82
CA ASP A 887 -17.41 28.25 17.20
C ASP A 887 -15.94 27.82 17.32
N ASP A 888 -15.26 28.17 18.40
CA ASP A 888 -13.79 27.99 18.53
C ASP A 888 -13.37 26.51 18.39
N LYS A 889 -14.31 25.59 18.66
CA LYS A 889 -14.15 24.13 18.49
C LYS A 889 -13.99 23.68 17.04
N ASN A 890 -14.30 24.53 16.07
CA ASN A 890 -14.22 24.25 14.64
C ASN A 890 -13.03 24.92 13.96
N THR A 891 -12.04 25.32 14.75
CA THR A 891 -10.81 25.94 14.27
C THR A 891 -9.72 24.86 14.15
N GLN A 892 -8.92 24.90 13.08
CA GLN A 892 -7.77 24.01 12.92
C GLN A 892 -6.48 24.77 13.23
N PRO A 893 -5.68 24.35 14.22
CA PRO A 893 -4.38 24.96 14.47
C PRO A 893 -3.46 24.76 13.26
N THR A 894 -2.90 25.85 12.75
CA THR A 894 -1.91 25.87 11.67
C THR A 894 -0.49 25.94 12.23
N TRP A 895 -0.31 26.66 13.34
CA TRP A 895 0.95 26.77 14.08
C TRP A 895 0.69 27.20 15.53
N ALA A 896 1.61 26.90 16.44
CA ALA A 896 1.63 27.39 17.81
C ALA A 896 3.07 27.50 18.34
N ILE A 897 3.29 28.43 19.26
CA ILE A 897 4.55 28.60 20.00
C ILE A 897 4.21 28.64 21.49
N ILE A 898 4.85 27.76 22.27
CA ILE A 898 4.68 27.64 23.72
C ILE A 898 5.98 28.00 24.42
N ARG A 899 5.93 28.93 25.38
CA ARG A 899 7.05 29.28 26.25
C ARG A 899 7.33 28.14 27.25
N ARG A 900 8.59 27.72 27.36
CA ARG A 900 9.05 26.70 28.33
C ARG A 900 10.19 27.21 29.23
N TYR A 901 10.21 28.52 29.48
CA TYR A 901 11.14 29.19 30.39
C TYR A 901 10.41 30.27 31.18
N ASP A 902 10.92 30.61 32.36
CA ASP A 902 10.31 31.63 33.22
C ASP A 902 10.52 33.05 32.67
N ASN A 903 9.58 33.95 32.94
CA ASN A 903 9.63 35.32 32.41
C ASN A 903 10.84 36.14 32.91
N ASP A 904 11.40 35.79 34.06
CA ASP A 904 12.58 36.40 34.67
C ASP A 904 13.90 35.69 34.27
N TYR A 905 13.86 34.74 33.33
CA TYR A 905 15.04 34.03 32.86
C TYR A 905 16.01 34.94 32.09
N GLU A 906 17.14 35.28 32.72
CA GLU A 906 18.09 36.27 32.22
C GLU A 906 19.07 35.75 31.15
N SER A 907 19.38 34.46 31.14
CA SER A 907 20.37 33.88 30.23
C SER A 907 19.89 33.94 28.76
N MET A 908 20.81 34.29 27.86
CA MET A 908 20.57 34.25 26.40
C MET A 908 20.62 32.83 25.81
N TYR A 909 21.12 31.86 26.58
CA TYR A 909 21.14 30.43 26.24
C TYR A 909 20.01 29.68 26.92
N ASN A 910 19.58 28.55 26.35
CA ASN A 910 18.61 27.62 26.93
C ASN A 910 17.19 28.19 27.19
N LYS A 911 16.82 29.31 26.54
CA LYS A 911 15.44 29.80 26.49
C LYS A 911 14.58 28.92 25.57
N LYS A 912 14.05 27.81 26.11
CA LYS A 912 13.32 26.78 25.35
C LYS A 912 11.90 27.22 24.97
N ILE A 913 11.51 27.00 23.72
CA ILE A 913 10.13 27.10 23.26
C ILE A 913 9.74 25.81 22.56
N ASP A 914 8.46 25.46 22.58
CA ASP A 914 7.94 24.39 21.75
C ASP A 914 7.19 24.98 20.56
N VAL A 915 7.53 24.53 19.36
CA VAL A 915 6.98 25.05 18.10
C VAL A 915 6.19 23.95 17.42
N PHE A 916 4.90 24.21 17.17
CA PHE A 916 4.06 23.38 16.34
C PHE A 916 3.85 24.06 14.99
N ILE A 917 4.00 23.30 13.90
CA ILE A 917 3.52 23.67 12.57
C ILE A 917 2.82 22.44 12.00
N GLU A 918 1.71 22.65 11.30
CA GLU A 918 0.96 21.60 10.58
C GLU A 918 1.86 20.59 9.82
N SER A 919 2.98 21.05 9.25
CA SER A 919 3.89 20.20 8.47
C SER A 919 4.75 19.23 9.30
N THR A 920 4.95 19.51 10.59
CA THR A 920 5.69 18.66 11.54
C THR A 920 4.75 17.74 12.32
N ASN A 921 3.49 18.17 12.50
CA ASN A 921 2.43 17.42 13.18
C ASN A 921 2.82 16.93 14.59
N ARG A 922 3.72 17.69 15.24
CA ARG A 922 4.16 17.54 16.63
C ARG A 922 4.84 18.83 17.07
N PHE A 923 4.89 19.05 18.38
CA PHE A 923 5.74 20.09 18.95
C PHE A 923 7.21 19.72 18.78
N ILE A 924 8.01 20.70 18.36
CA ILE A 924 9.46 20.56 18.26
C ILE A 924 10.08 21.53 19.26
N PRO A 925 10.95 21.06 20.16
CA PRO A 925 11.65 21.93 21.08
C PRO A 925 12.72 22.74 20.32
N GLU A 926 12.65 24.05 20.41
CA GLU A 926 13.58 25.02 19.86
C GLU A 926 14.08 25.97 20.96
N TYR A 927 15.07 26.81 20.63
CA TYR A 927 15.57 27.85 21.53
C TYR A 927 15.46 29.24 20.90
N ILE A 928 15.16 30.23 21.72
CA ILE A 928 15.06 31.62 21.28
C ILE A 928 16.42 32.13 20.75
N VAL A 929 16.40 32.76 19.58
CA VAL A 929 17.58 33.38 18.96
C VAL A 929 17.45 34.91 19.03
N HIS A 930 18.20 35.53 19.92
CA HIS A 930 18.32 36.99 19.96
C HIS A 930 19.31 37.47 18.88
N PHE A 931 18.83 38.26 17.93
CA PHE A 931 19.62 38.72 16.78
C PHE A 931 20.90 39.44 17.19
N ASP A 932 20.81 40.42 18.11
CA ASP A 932 21.98 41.22 18.53
C ASP A 932 23.06 40.34 19.18
N PHE A 933 22.64 39.38 20.02
CA PHE A 933 23.54 38.43 20.66
C PHE A 933 24.20 37.47 19.65
N LEU A 934 23.44 37.00 18.64
CA LEU A 934 24.03 36.22 17.54
C LEU A 934 25.10 37.01 16.79
N VAL A 935 24.84 38.29 16.51
CA VAL A 935 25.80 39.17 15.82
C VAL A 935 27.07 39.35 16.65
N GLU A 936 26.94 39.55 17.97
CA GLU A 936 28.07 39.63 18.89
C GLU A 936 28.91 38.35 18.86
N LYS A 937 28.29 37.18 19.06
CA LYS A 937 28.99 35.89 19.04
C LYS A 937 29.62 35.63 17.67
N CYS A 938 28.96 35.94 16.56
CA CYS A 938 29.55 35.79 15.21
C CYS A 938 30.86 36.59 15.04
N LYS A 939 30.94 37.81 15.60
CA LYS A 939 32.16 38.64 15.52
C LYS A 939 33.36 37.98 16.21
N GLU A 940 33.16 37.28 17.33
CA GLU A 940 34.20 36.51 18.03
C GLU A 940 34.86 35.44 17.14
N PHE A 941 34.15 34.99 16.09
CA PHE A 941 34.62 33.98 15.13
C PHE A 941 35.00 34.59 13.76
N ASN A 942 35.25 35.90 13.69
CA ASN A 942 35.52 36.70 12.49
C ASN A 942 34.43 36.58 11.42
N LEU A 943 33.15 36.58 11.84
CA LEU A 943 32.00 36.67 10.95
C LEU A 943 31.32 38.02 11.19
N GLU A 944 31.37 38.91 10.20
CA GLU A 944 30.73 40.23 10.27
C GLU A 944 29.40 40.21 9.54
N ILE A 945 28.37 40.84 10.12
CA ILE A 945 27.06 40.95 9.48
C ILE A 945 27.17 41.85 8.23
N GLU A 946 26.66 41.37 7.10
CA GLU A 946 26.62 42.09 5.81
C GLU A 946 25.20 42.59 5.50
N GLU A 947 24.18 41.74 5.70
CA GLU A 947 22.80 42.05 5.36
C GLU A 947 21.82 41.25 6.26
N THR A 948 20.67 41.84 6.61
CA THR A 948 19.58 41.15 7.33
C THR A 948 18.25 41.83 7.08
N GLU A 949 17.16 41.05 7.04
CA GLU A 949 15.79 41.56 7.07
C GLU A 949 14.87 40.60 7.82
N MET A 950 13.78 41.15 8.35
CA MET A 950 12.62 40.37 8.75
C MET A 950 11.89 39.86 7.50
N PHE A 951 11.27 38.69 7.58
CA PHE A 951 10.54 38.10 6.45
C PHE A 951 9.39 38.99 5.97
N GLY A 952 8.75 39.74 6.89
CA GLY A 952 7.72 40.72 6.54
C GLY A 952 8.23 41.87 5.68
N GLU A 953 9.47 42.31 5.88
CA GLU A 953 10.10 43.36 5.08
C GLU A 953 10.37 42.84 3.66
N THR A 954 10.97 41.64 3.54
CA THR A 954 11.20 41.01 2.23
C THR A 954 9.88 40.70 1.50
N PHE A 955 8.84 40.29 2.23
CA PHE A 955 7.50 40.09 1.67
C PHE A 955 6.96 41.37 1.05
N ASN A 956 7.02 42.49 1.78
CA ASN A 956 6.53 43.78 1.30
C ASN A 956 7.30 44.28 0.07
N LYS A 957 8.61 44.04 0.00
CA LYS A 957 9.42 44.34 -1.18
C LYS A 957 8.94 43.56 -2.41
N ILE A 958 8.83 42.23 -2.30
CA ILE A 958 8.34 41.39 -3.40
C ILE A 958 6.91 41.78 -3.80
N LYS A 959 6.04 42.06 -2.83
CA LYS A 959 4.66 42.51 -3.09
C LYS A 959 4.63 43.83 -3.88
N SER A 960 5.51 44.77 -3.57
CA SER A 960 5.57 46.07 -4.26
C SER A 960 6.03 45.98 -5.72
N GLU A 961 6.71 44.89 -6.11
CA GLU A 961 7.13 44.62 -7.48
C GLU A 961 6.00 44.08 -8.38
N ILE A 962 4.85 43.72 -7.78
CA ILE A 962 3.69 43.20 -8.50
C ILE A 962 2.91 44.37 -9.12
N THR A 963 3.15 44.61 -10.42
CA THR A 963 2.61 45.78 -11.15
C THR A 963 1.27 45.53 -11.86
N ASP A 964 0.95 44.27 -12.21
CA ASP A 964 -0.29 43.88 -12.89
C ASP A 964 -0.94 42.70 -12.13
N ILE A 965 -1.95 43.01 -11.30
CA ILE A 965 -2.66 42.04 -10.46
C ILE A 965 -3.58 41.14 -11.30
N ASP A 966 -4.05 41.62 -12.46
CA ASP A 966 -5.03 40.92 -13.28
C ASP A 966 -4.38 39.87 -14.22
N ASN A 967 -3.07 39.96 -14.48
CA ASN A 967 -2.36 39.05 -15.39
C ASN A 967 -1.05 38.46 -14.84
N ILE A 968 -1.10 37.90 -13.63
CA ILE A 968 0.08 37.31 -12.99
C ILE A 968 0.47 35.97 -13.63
N LYS A 969 1.67 35.92 -14.22
CA LYS A 969 2.26 34.67 -14.76
C LYS A 969 3.20 33.98 -13.77
N ASP A 970 3.89 34.74 -12.93
CA ASP A 970 4.84 34.20 -11.97
C ASP A 970 4.14 33.49 -10.78
N LYS A 971 4.64 32.32 -10.40
CA LYS A 971 4.01 31.51 -9.34
C LYS A 971 4.23 32.12 -7.95
N LEU A 972 5.40 32.68 -7.67
CA LEU A 972 5.71 33.32 -6.39
C LEU A 972 4.79 34.53 -6.17
N HIS A 973 4.56 35.35 -7.19
CA HIS A 973 3.64 36.49 -7.09
C HIS A 973 2.20 36.05 -6.73
N LYS A 974 1.71 34.95 -7.31
CA LYS A 974 0.40 34.37 -6.94
C LYS A 974 0.38 33.90 -5.49
N ASP A 975 1.42 33.20 -5.06
CA ASP A 975 1.55 32.70 -3.70
C ASP A 975 1.66 33.86 -2.69
N VAL A 976 2.35 34.95 -3.03
CA VAL A 976 2.45 36.18 -2.21
C VAL A 976 1.10 36.88 -2.05
N LEU A 977 0.32 37.05 -3.13
CA LEU A 977 -1.01 37.65 -3.02
C LEU A 977 -2.02 36.76 -2.27
N ALA A 978 -1.88 35.43 -2.37
CA ALA A 978 -2.69 34.51 -1.57
C ALA A 978 -2.32 34.59 -0.08
N LEU A 979 -1.01 34.65 0.23
CA LEU A 979 -0.51 34.84 1.59
C LEU A 979 -0.92 36.20 2.18
N ASP A 980 -0.98 37.25 1.36
CA ASP A 980 -1.40 38.60 1.79
C ASP A 980 -2.80 38.63 2.42
N LYS A 981 -3.69 37.75 1.94
CA LYS A 981 -5.08 37.60 2.40
C LYS A 981 -5.22 36.68 3.62
N ASP A 982 -4.12 36.14 4.14
CA ASP A 982 -4.10 35.11 5.17
C ASP A 982 -3.26 35.56 6.37
N GLU A 983 -3.90 36.27 7.30
CA GLU A 983 -3.24 36.79 8.51
C GLU A 983 -2.64 35.67 9.38
N VAL A 984 -3.29 34.51 9.45
CA VAL A 984 -2.80 33.37 10.25
C VAL A 984 -1.42 32.95 9.75
N GLN A 985 -1.26 32.76 8.45
CA GLN A 985 0.04 32.39 7.88
C GLN A 985 1.07 33.53 7.98
N LYS A 986 0.66 34.79 7.78
CA LYS A 986 1.57 35.95 7.89
C LYS A 986 2.13 36.12 9.29
N ASN A 987 1.30 35.99 10.31
CA ASN A 987 1.70 36.16 11.71
C ASN A 987 2.90 35.27 12.05
N PHE A 988 2.84 33.97 11.75
CA PHE A 988 3.99 33.08 11.95
C PHE A 988 5.17 33.41 11.03
N SER A 989 4.91 33.61 9.74
CA SER A 989 5.95 33.89 8.75
C SER A 989 6.79 35.10 9.13
N PHE A 990 6.18 36.15 9.66
CA PHE A 990 6.83 37.43 9.93
C PHE A 990 7.56 37.47 11.29
N LEU A 991 7.45 36.42 12.11
CA LEU A 991 8.35 36.20 13.25
C LEU A 991 9.76 35.79 12.82
N ASN A 992 9.97 35.47 11.55
CA ASN A 992 11.25 34.96 11.05
C ASN A 992 12.14 36.06 10.48
N ARG A 993 13.45 35.87 10.63
CA ARG A 993 14.52 36.72 10.12
C ARG A 993 15.49 35.90 9.28
N TRP A 994 16.12 36.54 8.30
CA TRP A 994 17.32 36.02 7.65
C TRP A 994 18.52 36.93 7.88
N CYS A 995 19.71 36.35 7.89
CA CYS A 995 20.98 37.06 8.06
C CYS A 995 22.01 36.54 7.05
N ILE A 996 22.89 37.44 6.61
CA ILE A 996 24.07 37.16 5.79
C ILE A 996 25.28 37.74 6.51
N PHE A 997 26.24 36.88 6.84
CA PHE A 997 27.52 37.21 7.44
C PHE A 997 28.65 36.94 6.46
N LYS A 998 29.71 37.73 6.54
CA LYS A 998 30.91 37.61 5.74
C LYS A 998 32.10 37.23 6.62
N LYS A 999 32.89 36.25 6.17
CA LYS A 999 34.13 35.83 6.82
C LYS A 999 35.27 36.81 6.49
N ILE A 1000 35.85 37.40 7.53
CA ILE A 1000 37.00 38.34 7.44
C ILE A 1000 38.33 37.61 7.35
#